data_AF-A0A2K9CC60-F1
#
_entry.id   AF-A0A2K9CC60-F1
#
_cell.length_a   1.000
_cell.length_b   1.000
_cell.length_c   1.000
_cell.angle_alpha   90.00
_cell.angle_beta   90.00
_cell.angle_gamma   90.00
#
_symmetry.space_group_name_H-M   'P 1'
#
loop_
_entity.id
_entity.type
_entity.pdbx_description
1 polymer ?
#
loop_
_entity_poly.entity_id
_entity_poly.type
_entity_poly.pdbx_seq_one_letter_code
_entity_poly.pdbx_strand_id
1 'polypeptide(L)'
;MQVINVLIFGSCVSRDAVEYDKDGIITLVDYFARSSLAGVGTAASDREVSLSEITSAFQRRIVTYELEKTFLARVQREAFDVLLIDLIDERFALSRSPETGAIFSLSNELLKTDFTTAYPQHETVPAVSDEHFALWERGWQVLVGILLKTQQLDKVLVNRVLWAKRDVEGRSLEDMYREGWIEKNNDFLRKMYKRMAQDLQPDQFVTFSADELHADPAHKWGVSPFHYTPGTYEKVLEAMTTFNCSNRENLQPMMLAKQLSMLEFGQDVDVVTLHSAATIDTLPGLNDFYTQVTTRDAEDIVNSSLAGKPVLVASPRHAGTMRMLGSTYLASRNFIYFDDNGTLAVMVQHHKFCRALYYPALRLLLKLDTIDLPNSCLNVLHEYCASRKDEFEQYFLSAVLVQNRSAGLLVSYARPYHYFYDMLPSAMTYRDSVRAEHDILSIRGGSFFPAFSMFGKDQGREFESDAALSDYLLAQRKSIVSSGYPQSRPSDFIQYDALIVTESLRRLQRDEPILIERLEGADGVFWFGLCLEKRIWKEQIQAIREIIADLLQAHSAPLFIFDGLTATEDAGPNFRATACGAEMKLLNDVVIGLVPQNTIVNLIGVSAQKKIACAHYVSLFLTSFLTDSMYVARFNRRPGIGYGARTAMHTDHVHPDTYFVPLSWVVDDPAGSRNWSEVSYSIDPNLMRSYYDAVRKKNTSRLDVKGIQLKASSDVTLTVIDDGIELTADTGQRHMLLALVPDRAKVMRLPGDLEIPANTSIVIRFLGKSDRKLSISTVVTIKDDRRGAESEYITLGKSLHLPAVPSARRVSFAVRLKGEGRAAIRALDCISLEAPMPSNDLDTSGYRAFDVAATPDSIANLPQVTANYRCDLSGTPLYFRYVPNGSQNLLVFFHSALTRTADNKMPAFAGNGAIGLVDANILMISDPAITDDNNISLAWYAGMEGVPFQTAIQNLIEGFSHAVGSRRTVLYGGSGGGFASLYYGRNLPNSYSIGANPQINISSYNEGSVTAYLNTCFPSSGEGSNDSRLKQTGIDYTLSRNFQQNTVIYLQNVHDHHHINVHLPQYFSGKSPDIALGGNWVDENTLMYISNAWGLGHAAPPRAFVFEALKYLFSASFCREELEQTLRRLDDKNASLINRVSLRRDGEQLVCAITANLPSGSEGDARYAFYLLQDGKRIAYIPYQADAKITFKAENDVARYQAVGFVRFADRTSSVKSNKIIGSTE
;
A
#
# COMPACT_ATOMS: atom_id res chain seq x y z
N MET A 1 -46.43 -0.09 46.71
CA MET A 1 -45.86 0.31 45.41
C MET A 1 -44.53 0.99 45.66
N GLN A 2 -43.53 0.76 44.81
CA GLN A 2 -42.24 1.45 44.92
C GLN A 2 -42.42 2.90 44.43
N VAL A 3 -41.92 3.86 45.20
CA VAL A 3 -41.93 5.28 44.80
C VAL A 3 -40.89 5.47 43.70
N ILE A 4 -41.26 6.15 42.61
CA ILE A 4 -40.44 6.42 41.43
C ILE A 4 -39.98 7.87 41.47
N ASN A 5 -38.67 8.08 41.50
CA ASN A 5 -38.05 9.40 41.48
C ASN A 5 -37.87 9.87 40.04
N VAL A 6 -38.57 10.93 39.64
CA VAL A 6 -38.57 11.45 38.28
C VAL A 6 -37.85 12.80 38.22
N LEU A 7 -36.83 12.90 37.39
CA LEU A 7 -36.19 14.15 36.99
C LEU A 7 -36.73 14.57 35.63
N ILE A 8 -37.18 15.82 35.49
CA ILE A 8 -37.78 16.30 34.23
C ILE A 8 -36.89 17.36 33.59
N PHE A 9 -36.56 17.18 32.30
CA PHE A 9 -36.04 18.23 31.42
C PHE A 9 -37.01 18.42 30.26
N GLY A 10 -37.78 19.49 30.28
CA GLY A 10 -38.82 19.67 29.26
C GLY A 10 -39.84 20.71 29.63
N SER A 11 -41.04 20.61 29.07
CA SER A 11 -42.09 21.62 29.19
C SER A 11 -43.18 21.24 30.20
N CYS A 12 -44.25 22.05 30.23
CA CYS A 12 -45.43 21.74 31.02
C CYS A 12 -46.07 20.41 30.62
N VAL A 13 -45.84 19.90 29.41
CA VAL A 13 -46.40 18.64 28.95
C VAL A 13 -45.97 17.48 29.84
N SER A 14 -44.67 17.39 30.15
CA SER A 14 -44.15 16.32 31.01
C SER A 14 -44.49 16.56 32.49
N ARG A 15 -44.50 17.83 32.93
CA ARG A 15 -44.84 18.15 34.32
C ARG A 15 -46.30 17.90 34.65
N ASP A 16 -47.21 18.24 33.74
CA ASP A 16 -48.66 18.08 33.92
C ASP A 16 -49.03 16.59 33.99
N ALA A 17 -48.32 15.69 33.30
CA ALA A 17 -48.49 14.24 33.44
C ALA A 17 -48.31 13.73 34.88
N VAL A 18 -47.42 14.33 35.65
CA VAL A 18 -47.20 13.96 37.06
C VAL A 18 -48.39 14.37 37.95
N GLU A 19 -49.21 15.34 37.56
CA GLU A 19 -50.40 15.73 38.34
C GLU A 19 -51.54 14.70 38.24
N TYR A 20 -51.46 13.78 37.27
CA TYR A 20 -52.41 12.67 37.13
C TYR A 20 -52.06 11.45 37.99
N ASP A 21 -50.95 11.51 38.73
CA ASP A 21 -50.57 10.49 39.71
C ASP A 21 -51.51 10.51 40.93
N LYS A 22 -52.62 9.78 40.82
CA LYS A 22 -53.64 9.65 41.88
C LYS A 22 -53.17 8.78 43.04
N ASP A 23 -52.18 7.91 42.81
CA ASP A 23 -51.69 6.93 43.78
C ASP A 23 -50.47 7.44 44.58
N GLY A 24 -49.93 8.61 44.22
CA GLY A 24 -48.81 9.26 44.91
C GLY A 24 -47.50 8.47 44.80
N ILE A 25 -47.31 7.74 43.70
CA ILE A 25 -46.15 6.88 43.46
C ILE A 25 -44.99 7.60 42.78
N ILE A 26 -45.19 8.81 42.24
CA ILE A 26 -44.16 9.64 41.63
C ILE A 26 -43.67 10.71 42.59
N THR A 27 -42.36 10.77 42.80
CA THR A 27 -41.67 11.88 43.46
C THR A 27 -40.88 12.68 42.43
N LEU A 28 -41.20 13.96 42.27
CA LEU A 28 -40.47 14.85 41.37
C LEU A 28 -39.16 15.30 42.04
N VAL A 29 -38.02 14.89 41.47
CA VAL A 29 -36.67 15.24 41.93
C VAL A 29 -36.36 16.71 41.66
N ASP A 30 -36.50 17.12 40.40
CA ASP A 30 -36.39 18.51 39.97
C ASP A 30 -37.06 18.68 38.60
N TYR A 31 -37.30 19.92 38.18
CA TYR A 31 -37.94 20.24 36.90
C TYR A 31 -37.26 21.42 36.22
N PHE A 32 -36.61 21.13 35.10
CA PHE A 32 -35.92 22.08 34.23
C PHE A 32 -36.85 22.46 33.08
N ALA A 33 -37.59 23.54 33.30
CA ALA A 33 -38.51 24.12 32.32
C ALA A 33 -37.87 25.27 31.55
N ARG A 34 -38.39 25.58 30.36
CA ARG A 34 -37.99 26.73 29.53
C ARG A 34 -36.51 26.75 29.14
N SER A 35 -35.83 25.63 29.30
CA SER A 35 -34.42 25.41 28.96
C SER A 35 -34.31 24.58 27.70
N SER A 36 -33.36 24.95 26.84
CA SER A 36 -33.01 24.19 25.64
C SER A 36 -31.83 23.29 25.96
N LEU A 37 -31.83 22.07 25.40
CA LEU A 37 -30.65 21.22 25.47
C LEU A 37 -29.42 21.87 24.83
N ALA A 38 -29.59 22.85 23.93
CA ALA A 38 -28.48 23.62 23.36
C ALA A 38 -27.61 24.35 24.40
N GLY A 39 -28.16 24.68 25.56
CA GLY A 39 -27.42 25.29 26.67
C GLY A 39 -26.62 24.29 27.52
N VAL A 40 -26.85 22.99 27.33
CA VAL A 40 -26.20 21.93 28.13
C VAL A 40 -24.72 21.85 27.79
N GLY A 41 -23.87 21.91 28.82
CA GLY A 41 -22.41 21.92 28.66
C GLY A 41 -21.82 23.30 28.35
N THR A 42 -22.65 24.35 28.26
CA THR A 42 -22.16 25.74 28.14
C THR A 42 -21.94 26.37 29.52
N ALA A 43 -21.20 27.49 29.54
CA ALA A 43 -20.92 28.22 30.77
C ALA A 43 -22.18 28.86 31.38
N ALA A 44 -22.19 29.01 32.70
CA ALA A 44 -23.17 29.84 33.41
C ALA A 44 -23.00 31.33 33.04
N SER A 45 -24.03 32.13 33.35
CA SER A 45 -24.02 33.58 33.21
C SER A 45 -22.84 34.19 33.95
N ASP A 46 -21.99 34.91 33.22
CA ASP A 46 -20.88 35.69 33.77
C ASP A 46 -21.30 37.11 34.18
N ARG A 47 -22.57 37.46 33.93
CA ARG A 47 -23.18 38.74 34.29
C ARG A 47 -24.32 38.56 35.29
N GLU A 48 -24.48 39.53 36.18
CA GLU A 48 -25.60 39.59 37.11
C GLU A 48 -26.86 40.05 36.36
N VAL A 49 -27.93 39.27 36.46
CA VAL A 49 -29.24 39.54 35.85
C VAL A 49 -30.26 39.68 36.97
N SER A 50 -30.91 40.83 37.06
CA SER A 50 -31.89 41.12 38.11
C SER A 50 -33.21 40.37 37.87
N LEU A 51 -33.61 39.59 38.87
CA LEU A 51 -34.86 38.83 38.85
C LEU A 51 -36.02 39.56 39.56
N SER A 52 -35.84 40.84 39.94
CA SER A 52 -36.80 41.57 40.77
C SER A 52 -38.18 41.75 40.14
N GLU A 53 -38.26 41.77 38.80
CA GLU A 53 -39.51 41.91 38.05
C GLU A 53 -40.33 40.60 37.97
N ILE A 54 -39.72 39.46 38.32
CA ILE A 54 -40.40 38.16 38.31
C ILE A 54 -41.00 37.90 39.68
N THR A 55 -42.31 38.10 39.85
CA THR A 55 -42.98 37.90 41.15
C THR A 55 -43.11 36.43 41.53
N SER A 56 -43.30 35.52 40.56
CA SER A 56 -43.46 34.08 40.80
C SER A 56 -42.16 33.40 41.24
N ALA A 57 -42.19 32.72 42.38
CA ALA A 57 -41.05 31.96 42.89
C ALA A 57 -40.62 30.83 41.94
N PHE A 58 -41.59 30.19 41.27
CA PHE A 58 -41.32 29.17 40.27
C PHE A 58 -40.62 29.73 39.03
N GLN A 59 -41.10 30.86 38.49
CA GLN A 59 -40.46 31.51 37.34
C GLN A 59 -39.06 32.00 37.68
N ARG A 60 -38.84 32.55 38.90
CA ARG A 60 -37.49 32.91 39.36
C ARG A 60 -36.56 31.71 39.36
N ARG A 61 -36.99 30.57 39.92
CA ARG A 61 -36.19 29.34 39.95
C ARG A 61 -35.80 28.84 38.55
N ILE A 62 -36.73 28.88 37.60
CA ILE A 62 -36.44 28.49 36.21
C ILE A 62 -35.37 29.39 35.60
N VAL A 63 -35.52 30.70 35.73
CA VAL A 63 -34.54 31.64 35.19
C VAL A 63 -33.18 31.47 35.88
N THR A 64 -33.17 31.20 37.19
CA THR A 64 -31.93 30.83 37.91
C THR A 64 -31.29 29.58 37.34
N TYR A 65 -32.03 28.49 37.11
CA TYR A 65 -31.48 27.27 36.50
C TYR A 65 -30.90 27.52 35.11
N GLU A 66 -31.55 28.37 34.32
CA GLU A 66 -31.10 28.74 32.99
C GLU A 66 -29.81 29.57 33.02
N LEU A 67 -29.69 30.50 33.98
CA LEU A 67 -28.50 31.34 34.17
C LEU A 67 -27.33 30.57 34.80
N GLU A 68 -27.60 29.67 35.75
CA GLU A 68 -26.57 28.93 36.50
C GLU A 68 -26.19 27.58 35.86
N LYS A 69 -26.92 27.10 34.84
CA LYS A 69 -26.68 25.84 34.11
C LYS A 69 -26.60 24.60 35.03
N THR A 70 -27.49 24.50 36.00
CA THR A 70 -27.45 23.49 37.08
C THR A 70 -27.88 22.08 36.67
N PHE A 71 -28.44 21.88 35.48
CA PHE A 71 -29.02 20.60 35.05
C PHE A 71 -28.04 19.43 35.12
N LEU A 72 -26.85 19.55 34.52
CA LEU A 72 -25.86 18.48 34.51
C LEU A 72 -25.38 18.13 35.92
N ALA A 73 -25.23 19.13 36.78
CA ALA A 73 -24.89 18.90 38.18
C ALA A 73 -26.00 18.13 38.91
N ARG A 74 -27.27 18.38 38.58
CA ARG A 74 -28.41 17.64 39.13
C ARG A 74 -28.44 16.19 38.66
N VAL A 75 -28.22 15.94 37.37
CA VAL A 75 -28.11 14.58 36.80
C VAL A 75 -26.99 13.78 37.48
N GLN A 76 -25.86 14.42 37.77
CA GLN A 76 -24.70 13.74 38.38
C GLN A 76 -24.84 13.49 39.88
N ARG A 77 -25.61 14.31 40.61
CA ARG A 77 -25.62 14.31 42.08
C ARG A 77 -26.85 13.67 42.69
N GLU A 78 -28.01 13.74 42.03
CA GLU A 78 -29.24 13.18 42.57
C GLU A 78 -29.49 11.76 42.09
N ALA A 79 -30.16 10.98 42.93
CA ALA A 79 -30.73 9.71 42.53
C ALA A 79 -32.09 9.95 41.86
N PHE A 80 -32.25 9.46 40.65
CA PHE A 80 -33.53 9.36 39.95
C PHE A 80 -33.67 7.98 39.32
N ASP A 81 -34.92 7.56 39.14
CA ASP A 81 -35.32 6.31 38.51
C ASP A 81 -35.64 6.54 37.03
N VAL A 82 -36.20 7.71 36.70
CA VAL A 82 -36.52 8.14 35.33
C VAL A 82 -36.05 9.57 35.08
N LEU A 83 -35.32 9.79 33.99
CA LEU A 83 -35.08 11.12 33.41
C LEU A 83 -36.07 11.30 32.25
N LEU A 84 -37.15 12.02 32.50
CA LEU A 84 -38.18 12.31 31.50
C LEU A 84 -37.79 13.55 30.68
N ILE A 85 -37.71 13.39 29.36
CA ILE A 85 -37.34 14.46 28.42
C ILE A 85 -38.48 14.74 27.43
N ASP A 86 -38.89 15.99 27.28
CA ASP A 86 -39.67 16.45 26.12
C ASP A 86 -39.03 17.69 25.49
N LEU A 87 -39.28 17.87 24.20
CA LEU A 87 -38.61 18.89 23.38
C LEU A 87 -39.50 20.09 23.04
N ILE A 88 -40.67 20.24 23.68
CA ILE A 88 -41.63 21.30 23.34
C ILE A 88 -41.08 22.70 23.65
N ASP A 89 -40.19 22.83 24.63
CA ASP A 89 -39.51 24.09 24.98
C ASP A 89 -38.37 24.46 23.99
N GLU A 90 -37.98 23.57 23.07
CA GLU A 90 -37.07 23.91 21.95
C GLU A 90 -37.71 24.90 20.93
N ARG A 91 -38.95 25.31 21.18
CA ARG A 91 -39.66 26.37 20.44
C ARG A 91 -39.11 27.78 20.68
N PHE A 92 -38.33 27.98 21.75
CA PHE A 92 -37.76 29.29 22.07
C PHE A 92 -36.56 29.61 21.16
N ALA A 93 -36.35 30.90 20.90
CA ALA A 93 -35.07 31.35 20.32
C ALA A 93 -33.96 31.24 21.37
N LEU A 94 -32.71 31.21 20.92
CA LEU A 94 -31.56 31.17 21.82
C LEU A 94 -30.81 32.50 21.76
N SER A 95 -30.12 32.83 22.85
CA SER A 95 -29.13 33.90 22.94
C SER A 95 -27.76 33.27 23.11
N ARG A 96 -26.79 33.69 22.29
CA ARG A 96 -25.39 33.29 22.38
C ARG A 96 -24.54 34.48 22.78
N SER A 97 -23.77 34.34 23.85
CA SER A 97 -22.74 35.31 24.21
C SER A 97 -21.54 35.15 23.27
N PRO A 98 -21.17 36.16 22.47
CA PRO A 98 -19.97 36.08 21.63
C PRO A 98 -18.66 36.07 22.44
N GLU A 99 -18.69 36.56 23.68
CA GLU A 99 -17.52 36.61 24.57
C GLU A 99 -17.21 35.26 25.21
N THR A 100 -18.24 34.59 25.76
CA THR A 100 -18.07 33.34 26.55
C THR A 100 -18.57 32.09 25.83
N GLY A 101 -19.34 32.25 24.75
CA GLY A 101 -20.04 31.16 24.08
C GLY A 101 -21.21 30.59 24.90
N ALA A 102 -21.60 31.21 26.02
CA ALA A 102 -22.75 30.80 26.82
C ALA A 102 -24.04 30.90 26.00
N ILE A 103 -24.90 29.89 26.11
CA ILE A 103 -26.17 29.80 25.36
C ILE A 103 -27.33 29.84 26.35
N PHE A 104 -28.27 30.76 26.16
CA PHE A 104 -29.47 30.90 26.99
C PHE A 104 -30.74 30.78 26.16
N SER A 105 -31.74 30.06 26.67
CA SER A 105 -33.09 30.07 26.10
C SER A 105 -33.78 31.41 26.36
N LEU A 106 -34.16 32.11 25.29
CA LEU A 106 -34.92 33.38 25.34
C LEU A 106 -36.39 33.11 25.66
N SER A 107 -36.64 32.58 26.86
CA SER A 107 -37.98 32.35 27.39
C SER A 107 -38.68 33.67 27.73
N ASN A 108 -40.01 33.63 27.79
CA ASN A 108 -40.81 34.81 28.18
C ASN A 108 -40.47 35.29 29.59
N GLU A 109 -40.05 34.39 30.48
CA GLU A 109 -39.60 34.71 31.83
C GLU A 109 -38.25 35.44 31.83
N LEU A 110 -37.26 34.94 31.06
CA LEU A 110 -35.96 35.60 30.95
C LEU A 110 -36.09 37.00 30.32
N LEU A 111 -36.97 37.16 29.33
CA LEU A 111 -37.21 38.44 28.67
C LEU A 111 -37.89 39.50 29.54
N LYS A 112 -38.42 39.13 30.72
CA LYS A 112 -38.93 40.09 31.73
C LYS A 112 -37.83 40.60 32.67
N THR A 113 -36.60 40.14 32.50
CA THR A 113 -35.46 40.62 33.30
C THR A 113 -34.69 41.69 32.54
N ASP A 114 -33.69 42.27 33.19
CA ASP A 114 -32.72 43.15 32.54
C ASP A 114 -31.68 42.40 31.67
N PHE A 115 -31.90 41.11 31.35
CA PHE A 115 -30.98 40.26 30.56
C PHE A 115 -30.48 40.91 29.27
N THR A 116 -31.36 41.56 28.50
CA THR A 116 -30.96 42.21 27.23
C THR A 116 -30.07 43.44 27.44
N THR A 117 -30.18 44.09 28.60
CA THR A 117 -29.30 45.18 29.02
C THR A 117 -28.00 44.63 29.62
N ALA A 118 -28.07 43.54 30.38
CA ALA A 118 -26.91 42.83 30.89
C ALA A 118 -26.04 42.28 29.74
N TYR A 119 -26.64 41.81 28.65
CA TYR A 119 -25.96 41.29 27.46
C TYR A 119 -26.30 42.10 26.18
N PRO A 120 -25.76 43.32 26.01
CA PRO A 120 -26.13 44.20 24.88
C PRO A 120 -25.61 43.71 23.51
N GLN A 121 -24.60 42.82 23.50
CA GLN A 121 -23.98 42.27 22.28
C GLN A 121 -24.35 40.80 22.04
N HIS A 122 -25.39 40.28 22.68
CA HIS A 122 -25.79 38.89 22.46
C HIS A 122 -26.26 38.65 21.02
N GLU A 123 -25.93 37.47 20.50
CA GLU A 123 -26.39 37.02 19.19
C GLU A 123 -27.67 36.20 19.38
N THR A 124 -28.76 36.59 18.71
CA THR A 124 -30.00 35.79 18.73
C THR A 124 -29.93 34.70 17.67
N VAL A 125 -30.01 33.44 18.09
CA VAL A 125 -30.16 32.29 17.20
C VAL A 125 -31.65 32.00 17.03
N PRO A 126 -32.22 32.12 15.81
CA PRO A 126 -33.64 31.90 15.59
C PRO A 126 -34.09 30.50 15.99
N ALA A 127 -35.27 30.41 16.61
CA ALA A 127 -35.92 29.12 16.91
C ALA A 127 -36.08 28.28 15.63
N VAL A 128 -35.89 26.96 15.74
CA VAL A 128 -36.11 26.03 14.62
C VAL A 128 -35.18 26.28 13.41
N SER A 129 -34.01 26.89 13.63
CA SER A 129 -32.98 27.05 12.59
C SER A 129 -32.01 25.85 12.56
N ASP A 130 -31.27 25.69 11.46
CA ASP A 130 -30.21 24.68 11.40
C ASP A 130 -29.08 24.96 12.40
N GLU A 131 -28.79 26.24 12.68
CA GLU A 131 -27.86 26.61 13.75
C GLU A 131 -28.39 26.17 15.12
N HIS A 132 -29.67 26.42 15.43
CA HIS A 132 -30.29 25.90 16.65
C HIS A 132 -30.14 24.38 16.73
N PHE A 133 -30.46 23.64 15.66
CA PHE A 133 -30.28 22.19 15.65
C PHE A 133 -28.84 21.76 15.97
N ALA A 134 -27.84 22.41 15.36
CA ALA A 134 -26.43 22.09 15.61
C ALA A 134 -26.03 22.37 17.06
N LEU A 135 -26.52 23.47 17.66
CA LEU A 135 -26.28 23.78 19.07
C LEU A 135 -26.95 22.74 19.99
N TRP A 136 -28.20 22.42 19.70
CA TRP A 136 -28.99 21.41 20.41
C TRP A 136 -28.31 20.03 20.36
N GLU A 137 -27.83 19.60 19.19
CA GLU A 137 -27.16 18.31 18.99
C GLU A 137 -25.88 18.21 19.82
N ARG A 138 -25.10 19.29 19.90
CA ARG A 138 -23.91 19.33 20.78
C ARG A 138 -24.28 19.16 22.25
N GLY A 139 -25.31 19.87 22.71
CA GLY A 139 -25.79 19.73 24.09
C GLY A 139 -26.35 18.34 24.40
N TRP A 140 -27.06 17.74 23.45
CA TRP A 140 -27.52 16.34 23.52
C TRP A 140 -26.34 15.36 23.63
N GLN A 141 -25.31 15.50 22.81
CA GLN A 141 -24.10 14.67 22.88
C GLN A 141 -23.39 14.79 24.24
N VAL A 142 -23.31 16.01 24.81
CA VAL A 142 -22.75 16.22 26.16
C VAL A 142 -23.57 15.49 27.22
N LEU A 143 -24.91 15.59 27.16
CA LEU A 143 -25.80 14.89 28.07
C LEU A 143 -25.64 13.37 27.98
N VAL A 144 -25.65 12.81 26.76
CA VAL A 144 -25.43 11.36 26.53
C VAL A 144 -24.08 10.92 27.08
N GLY A 145 -23.01 11.70 26.86
CA GLY A 145 -21.69 11.40 27.41
C GLY A 145 -21.67 11.35 28.93
N ILE A 146 -22.39 12.25 29.60
CA ILE A 146 -22.52 12.25 31.06
C ILE A 146 -23.33 11.05 31.54
N LEU A 147 -24.47 10.76 30.91
CA LEU A 147 -25.33 9.62 31.27
C LEU A 147 -24.66 8.27 31.06
N LEU A 148 -23.83 8.12 30.02
CA LEU A 148 -22.99 6.93 29.83
C LEU A 148 -21.95 6.82 30.95
N LYS A 149 -21.29 7.92 31.30
CA LYS A 149 -20.28 7.96 32.37
C LYS A 149 -20.87 7.65 33.75
N THR A 150 -22.12 8.05 34.00
CA THR A 150 -22.83 7.79 35.26
C THR A 150 -23.65 6.51 35.25
N GLN A 151 -23.67 5.75 34.14
CA GLN A 151 -24.49 4.54 33.95
C GLN A 151 -25.98 4.79 34.21
N GLN A 152 -26.51 5.86 33.60
CA GLN A 152 -27.90 6.30 33.74
C GLN A 152 -28.62 6.47 32.40
N LEU A 153 -27.97 6.13 31.26
CA LEU A 153 -28.59 6.28 29.93
C LEU A 153 -29.85 5.43 29.77
N ASP A 154 -29.88 4.28 30.42
CA ASP A 154 -31.00 3.35 30.47
C ASP A 154 -32.23 3.91 31.19
N LYS A 155 -32.04 4.97 32.01
CA LYS A 155 -33.10 5.68 32.76
C LYS A 155 -33.78 6.80 31.97
N VAL A 156 -33.31 7.09 30.76
CA VAL A 156 -33.90 8.15 29.93
C VAL A 156 -35.21 7.66 29.33
N LEU A 157 -36.28 8.44 29.50
CA LEU A 157 -37.56 8.26 28.83
C LEU A 157 -37.89 9.54 28.06
N VAL A 158 -38.10 9.43 26.75
CA VAL A 158 -38.42 10.55 25.88
C VAL A 158 -39.92 10.58 25.64
N ASN A 159 -40.57 11.64 26.09
CA ASN A 159 -41.96 11.92 25.78
C ASN A 159 -42.05 12.50 24.36
N ARG A 160 -42.30 11.63 23.37
CA ARG A 160 -42.24 11.97 21.94
C ARG A 160 -43.53 12.62 21.44
N VAL A 161 -43.85 13.78 22.01
CA VAL A 161 -45.01 14.59 21.63
C VAL A 161 -44.73 15.50 20.44
N LEU A 162 -45.77 15.75 19.66
CA LEU A 162 -45.82 16.75 18.58
C LEU A 162 -46.96 17.74 18.87
N TRP A 163 -46.84 18.97 18.37
CA TRP A 163 -47.89 19.98 18.50
C TRP A 163 -49.17 19.50 17.80
N ALA A 164 -50.27 19.51 18.53
CA ALA A 164 -51.60 19.21 18.04
C ALA A 164 -52.04 20.24 17.00
N LYS A 165 -52.54 19.79 15.86
CA LYS A 165 -53.10 20.67 14.82
C LYS A 165 -54.55 21.05 15.09
N ARG A 166 -55.26 20.23 15.88
CA ARG A 166 -56.68 20.35 16.15
C ARG A 166 -56.98 20.13 17.63
N ASP A 167 -58.07 20.70 18.10
CA ASP A 167 -58.64 20.34 19.39
C ASP A 167 -59.52 19.08 19.30
N VAL A 168 -60.10 18.68 20.43
CA VAL A 168 -61.00 17.52 20.54
C VAL A 168 -62.32 17.67 19.77
N GLU A 169 -62.75 18.90 19.45
CA GLU A 169 -63.90 19.14 18.59
C GLU A 169 -63.53 19.24 17.10
N GLY A 170 -62.26 19.01 16.75
CA GLY A 170 -61.75 19.02 15.38
C GLY A 170 -61.47 20.41 14.82
N ARG A 171 -61.58 21.48 15.63
CA ARG A 171 -61.28 22.86 15.21
C ARG A 171 -59.77 23.03 15.03
N SER A 172 -59.38 23.73 13.98
CA SER A 172 -57.98 23.98 13.67
C SER A 172 -57.35 24.98 14.64
N LEU A 173 -56.14 24.70 15.10
CA LEU A 173 -55.35 25.63 15.93
C LEU A 173 -54.45 26.54 15.07
N GLU A 174 -54.37 26.30 13.76
CA GLU A 174 -53.52 27.08 12.84
C GLU A 174 -53.86 28.57 12.87
N ASP A 175 -55.15 28.93 13.03
CA ASP A 175 -55.62 30.33 13.05
C ASP A 175 -55.10 31.12 14.27
N MET A 176 -54.62 30.43 15.32
CA MET A 176 -54.06 31.06 16.52
C MET A 176 -52.55 31.36 16.39
N TYR A 177 -51.90 30.86 15.34
CA TYR A 177 -50.45 30.97 15.13
C TYR A 177 -50.12 31.53 13.75
N ARG A 178 -48.83 31.81 13.50
CA ARG A 178 -48.39 32.15 12.15
C ARG A 178 -48.60 30.94 11.24
N GLU A 179 -49.06 31.18 10.02
CA GLU A 179 -49.31 30.13 9.02
C GLU A 179 -48.10 29.18 8.89
N GLY A 180 -48.33 27.87 9.05
CA GLY A 180 -47.31 26.83 8.94
C GLY A 180 -46.36 26.72 10.15
N TRP A 181 -46.55 27.52 11.20
CA TRP A 181 -45.67 27.51 12.38
C TRP A 181 -45.78 26.21 13.18
N ILE A 182 -46.97 25.62 13.28
CA ILE A 182 -47.19 24.33 13.94
C ILE A 182 -46.41 23.23 13.23
N GLU A 183 -46.54 23.14 11.89
CA GLU A 183 -45.81 22.13 11.12
C GLU A 183 -44.30 22.33 11.18
N LYS A 184 -43.83 23.59 11.11
CA LYS A 184 -42.40 23.90 11.21
C LYS A 184 -41.79 23.43 12.53
N ASN A 185 -42.50 23.60 13.66
CA ASN A 185 -42.04 23.08 14.95
C ASN A 185 -42.10 21.55 14.99
N ASN A 186 -43.14 20.94 14.42
CA ASN A 186 -43.24 19.47 14.34
C ASN A 186 -42.12 18.85 13.49
N ASP A 187 -41.73 19.47 12.39
CA ASP A 187 -40.59 19.01 11.59
C ASP A 187 -39.27 19.09 12.36
N PHE A 188 -39.09 20.15 13.15
CA PHE A 188 -37.94 20.30 14.03
C PHE A 188 -37.90 19.21 15.12
N LEU A 189 -39.03 18.97 15.77
CA LEU A 189 -39.19 17.90 16.76
C LEU A 189 -38.88 16.53 16.14
N ARG A 190 -39.41 16.23 14.94
CA ARG A 190 -39.10 14.98 14.22
C ARG A 190 -37.60 14.84 13.92
N LYS A 191 -36.93 15.92 13.50
CA LYS A 191 -35.48 15.95 13.25
C LYS A 191 -34.71 15.60 14.53
N MET A 192 -35.06 16.20 15.66
CA MET A 192 -34.43 15.94 16.95
C MET A 192 -34.72 14.53 17.48
N TYR A 193 -35.96 14.04 17.42
CA TYR A 193 -36.29 12.67 17.82
C TYR A 193 -35.57 11.62 16.96
N LYS A 194 -35.43 11.87 15.65
CA LYS A 194 -34.64 11.00 14.76
C LYS A 194 -33.18 10.94 15.20
N ARG A 195 -32.62 12.06 15.69
CA ARG A 195 -31.25 12.10 16.22
C ARG A 195 -31.13 11.35 17.54
N MET A 196 -32.05 11.57 18.49
CA MET A 196 -32.06 10.86 19.78
C MET A 196 -32.22 9.34 19.61
N ALA A 197 -32.98 8.89 18.61
CA ALA A 197 -33.16 7.46 18.31
C ALA A 197 -31.87 6.76 17.82
N GLN A 198 -30.79 7.50 17.56
CA GLN A 198 -29.47 6.93 17.31
C GLN A 198 -28.74 6.55 18.61
N ASP A 199 -29.11 7.17 19.74
CA ASP A 199 -28.48 6.94 21.06
C ASP A 199 -29.39 6.18 22.03
N LEU A 200 -30.71 6.16 21.80
CA LEU A 200 -31.71 5.57 22.69
C LEU A 200 -32.48 4.43 22.03
N GLN A 201 -32.94 3.48 22.85
CA GLN A 201 -33.72 2.32 22.40
C GLN A 201 -35.20 2.70 22.13
N PRO A 202 -35.92 1.96 21.26
CA PRO A 202 -37.32 2.27 20.93
C PRO A 202 -38.29 2.28 22.12
N ASP A 203 -38.04 1.45 23.14
CA ASP A 203 -38.81 1.39 24.39
C ASP A 203 -38.58 2.60 25.31
N GLN A 204 -37.57 3.44 25.01
CA GLN A 204 -37.32 4.71 25.69
C GLN A 204 -38.11 5.88 25.09
N PHE A 205 -39.07 5.63 24.18
CA PHE A 205 -39.91 6.66 23.59
C PHE A 205 -41.39 6.41 23.88
N VAL A 206 -42.06 7.38 24.50
CA VAL A 206 -43.52 7.41 24.60
C VAL A 206 -44.07 7.93 23.28
N THR A 207 -44.72 7.07 22.49
CA THR A 207 -45.22 7.43 21.16
C THR A 207 -46.74 7.60 21.13
N PHE A 208 -47.21 8.49 20.26
CA PHE A 208 -48.62 8.81 20.08
C PHE A 208 -49.00 8.68 18.59
N SER A 209 -50.17 8.13 18.30
CA SER A 209 -50.79 8.21 16.98
C SER A 209 -51.32 9.61 16.71
N ALA A 210 -51.60 9.92 15.45
CA ALA A 210 -52.14 11.22 15.05
C ALA A 210 -53.45 11.58 15.79
N ASP A 211 -54.27 10.59 16.12
CA ASP A 211 -55.56 10.76 16.81
C ASP A 211 -55.43 10.81 18.34
N GLU A 212 -54.22 10.69 18.90
CA GLU A 212 -53.97 10.74 20.35
C GLU A 212 -53.46 12.12 20.81
N LEU A 213 -53.12 13.02 19.88
CA LEU A 213 -52.57 14.35 20.17
C LEU A 213 -53.57 15.45 19.76
N HIS A 214 -54.58 15.64 20.61
CA HIS A 214 -55.54 16.74 20.50
C HIS A 214 -55.30 17.78 21.60
N ALA A 215 -55.46 19.06 21.27
CA ALA A 215 -55.48 20.11 22.30
C ALA A 215 -56.80 20.05 23.08
N ASP A 216 -56.74 20.35 24.37
CA ASP A 216 -57.89 20.46 25.25
C ASP A 216 -58.33 21.94 25.39
N PRO A 217 -59.52 22.32 24.90
CA PRO A 217 -60.05 23.67 25.06
C PRO A 217 -60.27 24.07 26.53
N ALA A 218 -60.45 23.09 27.42
CA ALA A 218 -60.68 23.28 28.85
C ALA A 218 -59.39 23.14 29.68
N HIS A 219 -58.22 23.08 29.04
CA HIS A 219 -56.95 22.93 29.75
C HIS A 219 -56.72 24.07 30.76
N LYS A 220 -56.18 23.73 31.94
CA LYS A 220 -55.94 24.68 33.05
C LYS A 220 -55.06 25.88 32.69
N TRP A 221 -54.26 25.77 31.63
CA TRP A 221 -53.37 26.83 31.13
C TRP A 221 -53.90 27.55 29.88
N GLY A 222 -55.17 27.33 29.51
CA GLY A 222 -55.79 27.83 28.29
C GLY A 222 -55.48 26.96 27.06
N VAL A 223 -56.05 27.31 25.91
CA VAL A 223 -55.93 26.51 24.68
C VAL A 223 -54.57 26.71 24.00
N SER A 224 -53.85 25.62 23.72
CA SER A 224 -52.57 25.64 23.00
C SER A 224 -52.27 24.29 22.31
N PRO A 225 -51.50 24.23 21.20
CA PRO A 225 -51.11 23.00 20.51
C PRO A 225 -50.35 21.97 21.35
N PHE A 226 -49.86 22.36 22.53
CA PHE A 226 -49.15 21.49 23.47
C PHE A 226 -49.83 21.44 24.85
N HIS A 227 -51.13 21.75 24.89
CA HIS A 227 -51.99 21.55 26.06
C HIS A 227 -52.98 20.44 25.73
N TYR A 228 -52.59 19.20 25.98
CA TYR A 228 -53.29 18.02 25.49
C TYR A 228 -54.45 17.57 26.37
N THR A 229 -55.23 16.62 25.88
CA THR A 229 -56.28 15.96 26.66
C THR A 229 -55.72 15.12 27.83
N PRO A 230 -56.52 14.86 28.87
CA PRO A 230 -56.14 13.97 29.98
C PRO A 230 -55.55 12.63 29.56
N GLY A 231 -56.08 11.97 28.52
CA GLY A 231 -55.60 10.66 28.07
C GLY A 231 -54.15 10.68 27.57
N THR A 232 -53.69 11.80 27.00
CA THR A 232 -52.29 11.97 26.59
C THR A 232 -51.37 11.96 27.82
N TYR A 233 -51.76 12.64 28.90
CA TYR A 233 -51.00 12.71 30.15
C TYR A 233 -51.01 11.38 30.92
N GLU A 234 -52.16 10.69 30.95
CA GLU A 234 -52.29 9.35 31.55
C GLU A 234 -51.37 8.33 30.87
N LYS A 235 -51.20 8.41 29.54
CA LYS A 235 -50.28 7.54 28.79
C LYS A 235 -48.81 7.79 29.13
N VAL A 236 -48.41 9.05 29.32
CA VAL A 236 -47.05 9.38 29.78
C VAL A 236 -46.82 8.86 31.20
N LEU A 237 -47.82 8.99 32.07
CA LEU A 237 -47.80 8.47 33.43
C LEU A 237 -47.67 6.94 33.47
N GLU A 238 -48.44 6.23 32.66
CA GLU A 238 -48.33 4.77 32.51
C GLU A 238 -46.94 4.35 32.02
N ALA A 239 -46.39 5.07 31.04
CA ALA A 239 -45.05 4.79 30.54
C ALA A 239 -43.98 4.98 31.62
N MET A 240 -44.05 6.05 32.43
CA MET A 240 -43.13 6.27 33.56
C MET A 240 -43.21 5.16 34.61
N THR A 241 -44.41 4.64 34.89
CA THR A 241 -44.64 3.67 35.97
C THR A 241 -44.32 2.23 35.57
N THR A 242 -44.35 1.93 34.27
CA THR A 242 -44.05 0.60 33.71
C THR A 242 -42.61 0.47 33.21
N PHE A 243 -41.83 1.55 33.23
CA PHE A 243 -40.44 1.59 32.78
C PHE A 243 -39.52 0.78 33.71
N ASN A 244 -39.33 -0.52 33.41
CA ASN A 244 -38.64 -1.47 34.29
C ASN A 244 -37.27 -1.92 33.72
N CYS A 245 -36.16 -1.51 34.35
CA CYS A 245 -34.79 -1.74 33.87
C CYS A 245 -34.29 -3.20 34.00
N SER A 246 -34.95 -4.03 34.80
CA SER A 246 -34.48 -5.36 35.24
C SER A 246 -34.81 -6.54 34.30
N ASN A 247 -35.61 -6.35 33.25
CA ASN A 247 -35.94 -7.41 32.26
C ASN A 247 -35.03 -7.44 31.01
N ARG A 248 -34.00 -6.58 30.94
CA ARG A 248 -33.21 -6.37 29.71
C ARG A 248 -32.25 -7.50 29.37
N GLU A 249 -31.71 -8.24 30.35
CA GLU A 249 -30.75 -9.34 30.09
C GLU A 249 -31.32 -10.50 29.26
N ASN A 250 -32.65 -10.74 29.30
CA ASN A 250 -33.30 -11.81 28.53
C ASN A 250 -33.83 -11.38 27.15
N LEU A 251 -34.03 -10.07 26.91
CA LEU A 251 -34.53 -9.53 25.63
C LEU A 251 -33.41 -9.13 24.67
N GLN A 252 -32.23 -8.81 25.20
CA GLN A 252 -31.08 -8.32 24.44
C GLN A 252 -30.61 -9.29 23.34
N PRO A 253 -30.50 -10.62 23.57
CA PRO A 253 -30.16 -11.56 22.50
C PRO A 253 -31.18 -11.60 21.34
N MET A 254 -32.48 -11.46 21.65
CA MET A 254 -33.54 -11.41 20.64
C MET A 254 -33.46 -10.11 19.83
N MET A 255 -33.13 -8.98 20.47
CA MET A 255 -32.93 -7.70 19.78
C MET A 255 -31.70 -7.72 18.86
N LEU A 256 -30.61 -8.33 19.30
CA LEU A 256 -29.39 -8.49 18.49
C LEU A 256 -29.62 -9.41 17.28
N ALA A 257 -30.32 -10.52 17.46
CA ALA A 257 -30.68 -11.42 16.35
C ALA A 257 -31.59 -10.72 15.31
N LYS A 258 -32.49 -9.82 15.74
CA LYS A 258 -33.28 -8.99 14.81
C LYS A 258 -32.41 -8.06 13.97
N GLN A 259 -31.26 -7.59 14.47
CA GLN A 259 -30.36 -6.74 13.69
C GLN A 259 -29.65 -7.51 12.56
N LEU A 260 -29.66 -8.85 12.56
CA LEU A 260 -29.13 -9.66 11.46
C LEU A 260 -29.87 -9.44 10.14
N SER A 261 -31.16 -9.08 10.17
CA SER A 261 -31.91 -8.76 8.94
C SER A 261 -31.50 -7.42 8.32
N MET A 262 -30.60 -6.67 8.96
CA MET A 262 -30.06 -5.41 8.45
C MET A 262 -28.67 -5.59 7.83
N LEU A 263 -28.20 -6.84 7.67
CA LEU A 263 -26.85 -7.17 7.18
C LEU A 263 -26.61 -6.89 5.69
N GLU A 264 -27.66 -6.51 4.94
CA GLU A 264 -27.55 -6.23 3.51
C GLU A 264 -26.61 -5.04 3.25
N PHE A 265 -25.58 -5.26 2.42
CA PHE A 265 -24.59 -4.23 2.12
C PHE A 265 -24.91 -3.53 0.79
N GLY A 266 -25.13 -2.20 0.83
CA GLY A 266 -25.59 -1.40 -0.31
C GLY A 266 -25.03 0.02 -0.35
N GLN A 267 -25.60 0.88 -1.21
CA GLN A 267 -25.11 2.26 -1.44
C GLN A 267 -25.26 3.19 -0.21
N ASP A 268 -26.14 2.86 0.73
CA ASP A 268 -26.41 3.67 1.93
C ASP A 268 -25.55 3.29 3.15
N VAL A 269 -24.46 2.53 2.97
CA VAL A 269 -23.54 2.13 4.05
C VAL A 269 -22.34 3.06 4.07
N ASP A 270 -22.12 3.72 5.20
CA ASP A 270 -20.97 4.57 5.44
C ASP A 270 -19.71 3.71 5.56
N VAL A 271 -18.80 3.84 4.59
CA VAL A 271 -17.52 3.11 4.59
C VAL A 271 -16.42 4.00 5.10
N VAL A 272 -15.92 3.68 6.29
CA VAL A 272 -14.82 4.39 6.92
C VAL A 272 -13.55 3.55 6.74
N THR A 273 -12.56 4.11 6.05
CA THR A 273 -11.26 3.44 5.86
C THR A 273 -10.20 4.10 6.73
N LEU A 274 -9.56 3.32 7.58
CA LEU A 274 -8.61 3.81 8.60
C LEU A 274 -7.26 4.21 7.95
N HIS A 275 -7.18 5.41 7.36
CA HIS A 275 -5.96 5.93 6.73
C HIS A 275 -5.59 7.38 7.10
N SER A 276 -6.37 8.09 7.93
CA SER A 276 -6.06 9.46 8.34
C SER A 276 -6.33 9.69 9.83
N ALA A 277 -5.55 10.59 10.44
CA ALA A 277 -5.76 11.03 11.83
C ALA A 277 -7.16 11.64 12.05
N ALA A 278 -7.80 12.13 10.98
CA ALA A 278 -9.11 12.78 11.03
C ALA A 278 -10.29 11.84 11.34
N THR A 279 -10.11 10.51 11.23
CA THR A 279 -11.15 9.52 11.55
C THR A 279 -11.14 9.11 13.03
N ILE A 280 -10.03 9.36 13.74
CA ILE A 280 -9.84 8.94 15.14
C ILE A 280 -10.68 9.79 16.10
N ASP A 281 -11.00 11.03 15.74
CA ASP A 281 -11.72 11.97 16.60
C ASP A 281 -13.24 11.69 16.72
N THR A 282 -13.81 10.81 15.88
CA THR A 282 -15.25 10.50 15.90
C THR A 282 -15.61 9.19 16.61
N LEU A 283 -14.63 8.31 16.87
CA LEU A 283 -14.84 6.99 17.48
C LEU A 283 -13.88 6.82 18.68
N PRO A 284 -14.35 7.11 19.91
CA PRO A 284 -13.47 7.29 21.07
C PRO A 284 -12.70 6.03 21.52
N GLY A 285 -13.15 4.83 21.14
CA GLY A 285 -12.45 3.57 21.45
C GLY A 285 -11.68 2.96 20.28
N LEU A 286 -11.65 3.64 19.12
CA LEU A 286 -11.10 3.09 17.88
C LEU A 286 -9.61 2.75 17.98
N ASN A 287 -8.83 3.55 18.70
CA ASN A 287 -7.40 3.30 18.87
C ASN A 287 -7.14 2.02 19.68
N ASP A 288 -7.90 1.80 20.75
CA ASP A 288 -7.77 0.61 21.60
C ASP A 288 -8.21 -0.64 20.83
N PHE A 289 -9.34 -0.56 20.10
CA PHE A 289 -9.78 -1.60 19.18
C PHE A 289 -8.71 -1.93 18.13
N TYR A 290 -8.21 -0.92 17.42
CA TYR A 290 -7.21 -1.09 16.37
C TYR A 290 -5.94 -1.73 16.92
N THR A 291 -5.46 -1.24 18.07
CA THR A 291 -4.28 -1.79 18.75
C THR A 291 -4.50 -3.25 19.12
N GLN A 292 -5.63 -3.60 19.73
CA GLN A 292 -5.88 -4.97 20.17
C GLN A 292 -5.95 -5.97 18.99
N VAL A 293 -6.61 -5.60 17.89
CA VAL A 293 -6.83 -6.51 16.75
C VAL A 293 -5.68 -6.54 15.73
N THR A 294 -4.68 -5.67 15.87
CA THR A 294 -3.50 -5.62 14.96
C THR A 294 -2.17 -6.00 15.62
N THR A 295 -2.13 -6.11 16.95
CA THR A 295 -0.92 -6.48 17.71
C THR A 295 -0.97 -7.93 18.20
N ARG A 296 -0.03 -8.31 19.08
CA ARG A 296 -0.01 -9.64 19.73
C ARG A 296 -1.19 -9.86 20.68
N ASP A 297 -1.90 -8.80 21.07
CA ASP A 297 -3.08 -8.89 21.94
C ASP A 297 -4.22 -9.70 21.29
N ALA A 298 -4.20 -9.88 19.97
CA ALA A 298 -5.10 -10.78 19.26
C ALA A 298 -4.92 -12.26 19.67
N GLU A 299 -3.73 -12.67 20.12
CA GLU A 299 -3.47 -14.02 20.61
C GLU A 299 -4.27 -14.34 21.88
N ASP A 300 -4.46 -13.33 22.75
CA ASP A 300 -5.25 -13.46 23.97
C ASP A 300 -6.74 -13.69 23.68
N ILE A 301 -7.25 -13.17 22.56
CA ILE A 301 -8.63 -13.38 22.11
C ILE A 301 -8.83 -14.86 21.73
N VAL A 302 -7.90 -15.43 20.96
CA VAL A 302 -7.93 -16.85 20.55
C VAL A 302 -7.77 -17.76 21.77
N ASN A 303 -6.81 -17.47 22.64
CA ASN A 303 -6.59 -18.22 23.88
C ASN A 303 -7.79 -18.17 24.82
N SER A 304 -8.46 -17.01 24.95
CA SER A 304 -9.69 -16.89 25.73
C SER A 304 -10.80 -17.76 25.14
N SER A 305 -10.92 -17.79 23.82
CA SER A 305 -11.89 -18.65 23.14
C SER A 305 -11.66 -20.14 23.41
N LEU A 306 -10.43 -20.62 23.20
CA LEU A 306 -10.04 -22.01 23.49
C LEU A 306 -10.12 -22.32 24.99
N ALA A 307 -9.88 -21.34 25.86
CA ALA A 307 -10.00 -21.54 27.30
C ALA A 307 -11.47 -21.69 27.78
N GLY A 308 -12.45 -21.44 26.90
CA GLY A 308 -13.86 -21.36 27.24
C GLY A 308 -14.20 -20.12 28.08
N LYS A 309 -13.35 -19.10 28.05
CA LYS A 309 -13.58 -17.83 28.76
C LYS A 309 -14.42 -16.88 27.90
N PRO A 310 -15.11 -15.88 28.50
CA PRO A 310 -15.70 -14.79 27.74
C PRO A 310 -14.66 -14.14 26.83
N VAL A 311 -15.01 -13.99 25.54
CA VAL A 311 -14.15 -13.33 24.55
C VAL A 311 -14.57 -11.87 24.47
N LEU A 312 -13.67 -10.97 24.89
CA LEU A 312 -13.90 -9.53 24.96
C LEU A 312 -12.93 -8.81 24.02
N VAL A 313 -13.45 -7.86 23.25
CA VAL A 313 -12.67 -7.04 22.31
C VAL A 313 -13.03 -5.58 22.56
N ALA A 314 -12.08 -4.64 22.51
CA ALA A 314 -12.35 -3.22 22.69
C ALA A 314 -13.39 -2.73 21.67
N SER A 315 -14.33 -1.89 22.12
CA SER A 315 -15.31 -1.29 21.23
C SER A 315 -14.70 -0.07 20.53
N PRO A 316 -14.80 0.07 19.21
CA PRO A 316 -14.40 1.32 18.56
C PRO A 316 -15.35 2.48 18.91
N ARG A 317 -16.59 2.20 19.34
CA ARG A 317 -17.62 3.23 19.58
C ARG A 317 -17.53 3.90 20.94
N HIS A 318 -16.97 3.25 21.95
CA HIS A 318 -16.92 3.78 23.32
C HIS A 318 -15.74 3.20 24.10
N ALA A 319 -15.40 3.83 25.23
CA ALA A 319 -14.45 3.28 26.18
C ALA A 319 -15.07 2.04 26.85
N GLY A 320 -14.70 0.84 26.41
CA GLY A 320 -15.24 -0.43 26.90
C GLY A 320 -14.95 -1.58 25.94
N THR A 321 -15.56 -2.74 26.20
CA THR A 321 -15.39 -3.95 25.38
C THR A 321 -16.72 -4.46 24.86
N MET A 322 -16.75 -4.89 23.60
CA MET A 322 -17.79 -5.72 23.02
C MET A 322 -17.55 -7.21 23.36
N ARG A 323 -18.63 -7.96 23.58
CA ARG A 323 -18.59 -9.38 23.98
C ARG A 323 -18.99 -10.28 22.83
N MET A 324 -18.22 -11.34 22.57
CA MET A 324 -18.52 -12.30 21.51
C MET A 324 -19.80 -13.09 21.81
N LEU A 325 -20.64 -13.23 20.78
CA LEU A 325 -21.90 -14.01 20.78
C LEU A 325 -21.78 -15.34 20.04
N GLY A 326 -20.84 -15.45 19.09
CA GLY A 326 -20.68 -16.64 18.26
C GLY A 326 -19.98 -16.33 16.95
N SER A 327 -20.00 -17.29 16.03
CA SER A 327 -19.37 -17.14 14.71
C SER A 327 -20.02 -18.01 13.65
N THR A 328 -19.95 -17.58 12.39
CA THR A 328 -20.20 -18.42 11.21
C THR A 328 -19.02 -18.36 10.26
N TYR A 329 -18.94 -19.34 9.37
CA TYR A 329 -17.93 -19.37 8.31
C TYR A 329 -18.62 -19.44 6.95
N LEU A 330 -18.55 -18.35 6.19
CA LEU A 330 -19.26 -18.20 4.91
C LEU A 330 -18.38 -17.46 3.91
N ALA A 331 -18.52 -17.77 2.63
CA ALA A 331 -17.71 -17.18 1.56
C ALA A 331 -16.21 -17.20 1.90
N SER A 332 -15.71 -18.30 2.46
CA SER A 332 -14.32 -18.48 2.90
C SER A 332 -13.82 -17.46 3.93
N ARG A 333 -14.72 -16.92 4.76
CA ARG A 333 -14.44 -15.91 5.79
C ARG A 333 -15.11 -16.29 7.10
N ASN A 334 -14.46 -15.99 8.22
CA ASN A 334 -15.06 -16.16 9.55
C ASN A 334 -15.75 -14.85 9.95
N PHE A 335 -17.05 -14.90 10.15
CA PHE A 335 -17.86 -13.78 10.66
C PHE A 335 -18.10 -13.99 12.14
N ILE A 336 -17.53 -13.12 12.97
CA ILE A 336 -17.69 -13.18 14.42
C ILE A 336 -18.68 -12.11 14.85
N TYR A 337 -19.69 -12.53 15.62
CA TYR A 337 -20.74 -11.65 16.12
C TYR A 337 -20.38 -11.17 17.52
N PHE A 338 -20.56 -9.88 17.78
CA PHE A 338 -20.36 -9.26 19.08
C PHE A 338 -21.58 -8.44 19.50
N ASP A 339 -21.84 -8.45 20.79
CA ASP A 339 -22.71 -7.49 21.47
C ASP A 339 -21.86 -6.29 21.91
N ASP A 340 -22.09 -5.16 21.25
CA ASP A 340 -21.50 -3.86 21.55
C ASP A 340 -22.57 -2.96 22.19
N ASN A 341 -22.87 -3.24 23.46
CA ASN A 341 -23.90 -2.56 24.25
C ASN A 341 -25.29 -2.50 23.56
N GLY A 342 -25.79 -3.66 23.14
CA GLY A 342 -27.09 -3.81 22.48
C GLY A 342 -27.08 -3.54 20.99
N THR A 343 -25.90 -3.22 20.42
CA THR A 343 -25.71 -3.12 18.97
C THR A 343 -24.88 -4.29 18.45
N LEU A 344 -25.37 -4.95 17.42
CA LEU A 344 -24.65 -6.05 16.78
C LEU A 344 -23.45 -5.50 16.01
N ALA A 345 -22.26 -5.99 16.33
CA ALA A 345 -21.06 -5.79 15.53
C ALA A 345 -20.64 -7.11 14.90
N VAL A 346 -20.30 -7.09 13.61
CA VAL A 346 -19.85 -8.28 12.86
C VAL A 346 -18.42 -8.07 12.40
N MET A 347 -17.50 -8.78 13.03
CA MET A 347 -16.09 -8.77 12.66
C MET A 347 -15.85 -9.77 11.53
N VAL A 348 -15.21 -9.31 10.46
CA VAL A 348 -14.83 -10.15 9.32
C VAL A 348 -13.37 -10.55 9.45
N GLN A 349 -13.12 -11.82 9.77
CA GLN A 349 -11.78 -12.41 9.71
C GLN A 349 -11.57 -13.14 8.38
N HIS A 350 -10.35 -13.03 7.85
CA HIS A 350 -9.91 -13.76 6.67
C HIS A 350 -8.41 -14.01 6.84
N HIS A 351 -7.58 -13.43 5.98
CA HIS A 351 -6.14 -13.55 6.09
C HIS A 351 -5.50 -12.69 7.20
N LYS A 352 -6.14 -11.61 7.63
CA LYS A 352 -5.76 -10.91 8.87
C LYS A 352 -6.78 -11.24 9.96
N PHE A 353 -6.35 -11.07 11.21
CA PHE A 353 -7.21 -11.28 12.37
C PHE A 353 -8.52 -10.48 12.28
N CYS A 354 -8.45 -9.19 11.92
CA CYS A 354 -9.62 -8.37 11.61
C CYS A 354 -9.39 -7.63 10.28
N ARG A 355 -10.30 -7.80 9.32
CA ARG A 355 -10.31 -7.03 8.06
C ARG A 355 -11.24 -5.83 8.13
N ALA A 356 -12.42 -6.07 8.69
CA ALA A 356 -13.44 -5.06 8.82
C ALA A 356 -14.35 -5.38 10.01
N LEU A 357 -14.99 -4.34 10.53
CA LEU A 357 -16.05 -4.44 11.52
C LEU A 357 -17.29 -3.75 10.95
N TYR A 358 -18.37 -4.50 10.81
CA TYR A 358 -19.63 -4.01 10.26
C TYR A 358 -20.68 -3.87 11.36
N TYR A 359 -21.32 -2.70 11.43
CA TYR A 359 -22.43 -2.39 12.31
C TYR A 359 -23.71 -2.23 11.46
N PRO A 360 -24.55 -3.27 11.34
CA PRO A 360 -25.71 -3.26 10.45
C PRO A 360 -26.73 -2.17 10.84
N ALA A 361 -27.05 -2.06 12.12
CA ALA A 361 -28.01 -1.08 12.64
C ALA A 361 -27.55 0.38 12.45
N LEU A 362 -26.24 0.61 12.39
CA LEU A 362 -25.65 1.93 12.15
C LEU A 362 -25.37 2.21 10.68
N ARG A 363 -25.55 1.21 9.80
CA ARG A 363 -25.10 1.24 8.40
C ARG A 363 -23.64 1.71 8.28
N LEU A 364 -22.76 1.20 9.15
CA LEU A 364 -21.36 1.62 9.23
C LEU A 364 -20.42 0.42 9.02
N LEU A 365 -19.50 0.54 8.06
CA LEU A 365 -18.42 -0.42 7.83
C LEU A 365 -17.07 0.22 8.10
N LEU A 366 -16.36 -0.29 9.11
CA LEU A 366 -14.99 0.11 9.43
C LEU A 366 -14.00 -0.82 8.72
N LYS A 367 -13.26 -0.32 7.73
CA LYS A 367 -12.21 -1.07 7.02
C LYS A 367 -10.84 -0.78 7.63
N LEU A 368 -10.13 -1.84 8.04
CA LEU A 368 -8.81 -1.72 8.67
C LEU A 368 -7.65 -1.68 7.68
N ASP A 369 -7.90 -1.95 6.39
CA ASP A 369 -6.91 -1.78 5.34
C ASP A 369 -7.51 -1.52 3.95
N THR A 370 -6.62 -1.23 2.99
CA THR A 370 -6.93 -0.87 1.59
C THR A 370 -7.33 -2.06 0.70
N ILE A 371 -7.24 -3.30 1.20
CA ILE A 371 -7.47 -4.48 0.34
C ILE A 371 -8.98 -4.68 0.18
N ASP A 372 -9.37 -5.00 -1.04
CA ASP A 372 -10.76 -5.18 -1.44
C ASP A 372 -11.47 -6.26 -0.59
N LEU A 373 -12.52 -5.84 0.11
CA LEU A 373 -13.48 -6.70 0.79
C LEU A 373 -14.73 -6.73 -0.11
N PRO A 374 -14.96 -7.79 -0.90
CA PRO A 374 -16.06 -7.82 -1.84
C PRO A 374 -17.39 -7.73 -1.10
N ASN A 375 -18.24 -6.77 -1.47
CA ASN A 375 -19.57 -6.60 -0.86
C ASN A 375 -20.41 -7.89 -0.87
N SER A 376 -20.18 -8.76 -1.86
CA SER A 376 -20.86 -10.05 -2.00
C SER A 376 -20.71 -10.97 -0.78
N CYS A 377 -19.62 -10.87 -0.01
CA CYS A 377 -19.47 -11.72 1.17
C CYS A 377 -20.42 -11.36 2.31
N LEU A 378 -20.75 -10.07 2.48
CA LEU A 378 -21.76 -9.63 3.45
C LEU A 378 -23.17 -9.98 2.98
N ASN A 379 -23.42 -10.00 1.67
CA ASN A 379 -24.70 -10.43 1.12
C ASN A 379 -24.94 -11.94 1.31
N VAL A 380 -23.92 -12.77 1.13
CA VAL A 380 -24.00 -14.22 1.44
C VAL A 380 -24.30 -14.45 2.92
N LEU A 381 -23.68 -13.65 3.81
CA LEU A 381 -23.97 -13.68 5.24
C LEU A 381 -25.44 -13.28 5.52
N HIS A 382 -25.93 -12.21 4.89
CA HIS A 382 -27.31 -11.75 5.03
C HIS A 382 -28.32 -12.84 4.62
N GLU A 383 -28.14 -13.46 3.44
CA GLU A 383 -29.01 -14.54 2.95
C GLU A 383 -29.02 -15.76 3.90
N TYR A 384 -27.84 -16.13 4.41
CA TYR A 384 -27.72 -17.23 5.37
C TYR A 384 -28.46 -16.93 6.69
N CYS A 385 -28.30 -15.72 7.23
CA CYS A 385 -28.94 -15.29 8.47
C CYS A 385 -30.46 -15.13 8.33
N ALA A 386 -30.93 -14.56 7.22
CA ALA A 386 -32.35 -14.27 6.99
C ALA A 386 -33.23 -15.52 7.01
N SER A 387 -32.67 -16.67 6.60
CA SER A 387 -33.37 -17.96 6.59
C SER A 387 -33.36 -18.71 7.93
N ARG A 388 -32.62 -18.23 8.94
CA ARG A 388 -32.32 -18.97 10.19
C ARG A 388 -32.48 -18.13 11.46
N LYS A 389 -33.37 -17.14 11.45
CA LYS A 389 -33.51 -16.16 12.53
C LYS A 389 -33.71 -16.81 13.91
N ASP A 390 -34.59 -17.78 14.02
CA ASP A 390 -34.90 -18.46 15.30
C ASP A 390 -33.70 -19.24 15.84
N GLU A 391 -32.89 -19.83 14.95
CA GLU A 391 -31.66 -20.53 15.32
C GLU A 391 -30.62 -19.55 15.87
N PHE A 392 -30.48 -18.37 15.26
CA PHE A 392 -29.59 -17.31 15.74
C PHE A 392 -30.04 -16.71 17.08
N GLU A 393 -31.35 -16.56 17.31
CA GLU A 393 -31.89 -16.13 18.61
C GLU A 393 -31.45 -17.10 19.72
N GLN A 394 -31.60 -18.41 19.49
CA GLN A 394 -31.16 -19.43 20.43
C GLN A 394 -29.63 -19.49 20.58
N TYR A 395 -28.91 -19.28 19.47
CA TYR A 395 -27.45 -19.28 19.44
C TYR A 395 -26.89 -18.13 20.28
N PHE A 396 -27.36 -16.89 20.09
CA PHE A 396 -26.94 -15.73 20.87
C PHE A 396 -27.36 -15.83 22.35
N LEU A 397 -28.58 -16.31 22.62
CA LEU A 397 -29.04 -16.54 23.99
C LEU A 397 -28.11 -17.51 24.72
N SER A 398 -27.66 -18.57 24.05
CA SER A 398 -26.75 -19.54 24.64
C SER A 398 -25.39 -18.94 25.02
N ALA A 399 -24.88 -17.96 24.26
CA ALA A 399 -23.58 -17.33 24.54
C ALA A 399 -23.63 -16.32 25.70
N VAL A 400 -24.81 -15.77 26.00
CA VAL A 400 -25.04 -14.95 27.19
C VAL A 400 -25.15 -15.84 28.43
N LEU A 401 -25.89 -16.94 28.34
CA LEU A 401 -26.18 -17.85 29.46
C LEU A 401 -25.05 -18.83 29.80
N VAL A 402 -24.31 -19.29 28.79
CA VAL A 402 -23.24 -20.29 28.92
C VAL A 402 -21.95 -19.65 28.43
N GLN A 403 -20.85 -19.86 29.14
CA GLN A 403 -19.52 -19.41 28.72
C GLN A 403 -19.21 -19.89 27.28
N ASN A 404 -18.36 -19.15 26.56
CA ASN A 404 -18.03 -19.42 25.15
C ASN A 404 -17.58 -20.88 24.95
N ARG A 405 -18.13 -21.57 23.96
CA ARG A 405 -17.78 -22.96 23.63
C ARG A 405 -17.06 -23.02 22.29
N SER A 406 -15.73 -23.11 22.32
CA SER A 406 -14.95 -23.25 21.09
C SER A 406 -15.20 -24.61 20.43
N ALA A 407 -15.33 -24.62 19.10
CA ALA A 407 -15.25 -25.83 18.28
C ALA A 407 -13.80 -26.30 18.09
N GLY A 408 -12.82 -25.46 18.39
CA GLY A 408 -11.41 -25.71 18.16
C GLY A 408 -10.84 -24.81 17.07
N LEU A 409 -9.94 -25.34 16.24
CA LEU A 409 -9.18 -24.57 15.25
C LEU A 409 -9.54 -24.99 13.83
N LEU A 410 -9.82 -24.01 12.97
CA LEU A 410 -10.01 -24.22 11.54
C LEU A 410 -8.67 -24.11 10.80
N VAL A 411 -8.25 -25.20 10.15
CA VAL A 411 -7.04 -25.26 9.32
C VAL A 411 -7.45 -25.61 7.90
N SER A 412 -7.91 -24.60 7.17
CA SER A 412 -8.47 -24.79 5.82
C SER A 412 -8.18 -23.61 4.90
N TYR A 413 -7.63 -23.88 3.72
CA TYR A 413 -7.50 -22.91 2.63
C TYR A 413 -7.29 -23.61 1.29
N ALA A 414 -7.96 -23.17 0.23
CA ALA A 414 -7.97 -23.85 -1.08
C ALA A 414 -6.64 -23.77 -1.88
N ARG A 415 -5.59 -23.17 -1.32
CA ARG A 415 -4.29 -22.97 -1.98
C ARG A 415 -3.17 -23.45 -1.04
N PRO A 416 -2.27 -24.34 -1.50
CA PRO A 416 -1.22 -24.92 -0.65
C PRO A 416 -0.33 -23.88 0.01
N TYR A 417 0.02 -22.80 -0.70
CA TYR A 417 0.83 -21.72 -0.14
C TYR A 417 0.21 -21.16 1.14
N HIS A 418 -1.02 -20.67 1.06
CA HIS A 418 -1.71 -20.10 2.22
C HIS A 418 -2.03 -21.15 3.28
N TYR A 419 -2.25 -22.42 2.90
CA TYR A 419 -2.39 -23.49 3.89
C TYR A 419 -1.11 -23.64 4.75
N PHE A 420 0.07 -23.73 4.11
CA PHE A 420 1.33 -24.03 4.81
C PHE A 420 2.09 -22.81 5.32
N TYR A 421 1.92 -21.63 4.74
CA TYR A 421 2.55 -20.39 5.22
C TYR A 421 1.67 -19.64 6.20
N ASP A 422 0.35 -19.78 6.10
CA ASP A 422 -0.57 -18.97 6.87
C ASP A 422 -1.39 -19.80 7.86
N MET A 423 -2.24 -20.71 7.39
CA MET A 423 -3.22 -21.37 8.25
C MET A 423 -2.59 -22.35 9.25
N LEU A 424 -1.78 -23.30 8.77
CA LEU A 424 -1.20 -24.34 9.62
C LEU A 424 -0.21 -23.75 10.65
N PRO A 425 0.77 -22.90 10.28
CA PRO A 425 1.67 -22.31 11.28
C PRO A 425 0.93 -21.48 12.33
N SER A 426 -0.11 -20.75 11.91
CA SER A 426 -0.90 -19.93 12.83
C SER A 426 -1.67 -20.79 13.84
N ALA A 427 -2.27 -21.90 13.39
CA ALA A 427 -2.92 -22.86 14.29
C ALA A 427 -1.92 -23.55 15.24
N MET A 428 -0.71 -23.86 14.75
CA MET A 428 0.34 -24.50 15.55
C MET A 428 0.83 -23.63 16.72
N THR A 429 0.69 -22.31 16.65
CA THR A 429 0.97 -21.40 17.77
C THR A 429 0.10 -21.69 19.01
N TYR A 430 -1.08 -22.28 18.82
CA TYR A 430 -2.02 -22.60 19.89
C TYR A 430 -2.05 -24.09 20.23
N ARG A 431 -1.06 -24.86 19.78
CA ARG A 431 -1.00 -26.32 19.97
C ARG A 431 -1.27 -26.74 21.41
N ASP A 432 -0.66 -26.05 22.37
CA ASP A 432 -0.78 -26.37 23.81
C ASP A 432 -2.09 -25.84 24.43
N SER A 433 -2.80 -24.93 23.75
CA SER A 433 -4.10 -24.41 24.15
C SER A 433 -5.27 -25.28 23.67
N VAL A 434 -5.03 -26.25 22.77
CA VAL A 434 -6.06 -27.17 22.26
C VAL A 434 -6.37 -28.25 23.31
N ARG A 435 -7.61 -28.28 23.80
CA ARG A 435 -8.13 -29.26 24.77
C ARG A 435 -8.72 -30.51 24.10
N ALA A 436 -9.04 -31.53 24.90
CA ALA A 436 -9.56 -32.81 24.43
C ALA A 436 -10.89 -32.67 23.65
N GLU A 437 -11.76 -31.75 24.07
CA GLU A 437 -13.07 -31.46 23.49
C GLU A 437 -13.05 -30.63 22.20
N HIS A 438 -11.92 -30.02 21.86
CA HIS A 438 -11.75 -29.25 20.63
C HIS A 438 -11.45 -30.16 19.43
N ASP A 439 -12.03 -29.83 18.29
CA ASP A 439 -11.75 -30.47 17.01
C ASP A 439 -10.71 -29.66 16.22
N ILE A 440 -9.98 -30.33 15.32
CA ILE A 440 -9.23 -29.68 14.26
C ILE A 440 -10.08 -29.76 13.00
N LEU A 441 -10.60 -28.61 12.60
CA LEU A 441 -11.65 -28.47 11.59
C LEU A 441 -11.01 -28.19 10.22
N SER A 442 -11.57 -28.77 9.16
CA SER A 442 -11.23 -28.46 7.77
C SER A 442 -12.48 -28.36 6.91
N ILE A 443 -12.36 -27.73 5.75
CA ILE A 443 -13.40 -27.72 4.72
C ILE A 443 -12.85 -28.49 3.52
N ARG A 444 -13.70 -29.29 2.90
CA ARG A 444 -13.38 -30.11 1.74
C ARG A 444 -12.69 -29.29 0.65
N GLY A 445 -11.60 -29.81 0.10
CA GLY A 445 -10.77 -29.07 -0.86
C GLY A 445 -9.86 -27.98 -0.25
N GLY A 446 -9.85 -27.84 1.08
CA GLY A 446 -9.08 -26.84 1.82
C GLY A 446 -7.98 -27.41 2.71
N SER A 447 -7.81 -28.73 2.79
CA SER A 447 -6.78 -29.37 3.61
C SER A 447 -5.72 -30.05 2.77
N PHE A 448 -4.44 -29.72 2.97
CA PHE A 448 -3.31 -30.33 2.25
C PHE A 448 -2.45 -31.25 3.13
N PHE A 449 -2.69 -31.29 4.43
CA PHE A 449 -1.94 -32.10 5.39
C PHE A 449 -2.89 -32.56 6.52
N PRO A 450 -2.66 -33.73 7.15
CA PRO A 450 -3.48 -34.19 8.26
C PRO A 450 -3.16 -33.43 9.55
N ALA A 451 -3.56 -32.14 9.61
CA ALA A 451 -3.21 -31.21 10.68
C ALA A 451 -3.53 -31.73 12.08
N PHE A 452 -4.62 -32.49 12.25
CA PHE A 452 -5.03 -33.10 13.52
C PHE A 452 -3.91 -33.91 14.20
N SER A 453 -3.05 -34.58 13.42
CA SER A 453 -1.91 -35.34 13.95
C SER A 453 -0.88 -34.47 14.65
N MET A 454 -0.76 -33.20 14.27
CA MET A 454 0.14 -32.25 14.91
C MET A 454 -0.35 -31.86 16.31
N PHE A 455 -1.65 -31.97 16.58
CA PHE A 455 -2.27 -31.65 17.88
C PHE A 455 -2.51 -32.88 18.76
N GLY A 456 -1.89 -34.02 18.42
CA GLY A 456 -2.06 -35.26 19.19
C GLY A 456 -3.47 -35.86 19.14
N LYS A 457 -4.22 -35.55 18.07
CA LYS A 457 -5.56 -36.09 17.83
C LYS A 457 -5.46 -37.25 16.83
N ASP A 458 -6.35 -38.24 16.96
CA ASP A 458 -6.41 -39.38 16.03
C ASP A 458 -7.13 -39.03 14.71
N GLN A 459 -8.03 -38.05 14.74
CA GLN A 459 -8.82 -37.61 13.59
C GLN A 459 -9.14 -36.12 13.68
N GLY A 460 -9.36 -35.50 12.52
CA GLY A 460 -9.94 -34.17 12.39
C GLY A 460 -11.43 -34.24 12.04
N ARG A 461 -12.09 -33.08 11.94
CA ARG A 461 -13.48 -32.98 11.48
C ARG A 461 -13.54 -32.15 10.21
N GLU A 462 -13.89 -32.81 9.11
CA GLU A 462 -14.03 -32.18 7.81
C GLU A 462 -15.51 -31.85 7.51
N PHE A 463 -15.73 -30.73 6.81
CA PHE A 463 -17.04 -30.28 6.36
C PHE A 463 -17.09 -30.15 4.84
N GLU A 464 -18.22 -30.54 4.23
CA GLU A 464 -18.42 -30.49 2.77
C GLU A 464 -18.44 -29.05 2.21
N SER A 465 -18.79 -28.05 3.02
CA SER A 465 -18.86 -26.65 2.60
C SER A 465 -18.78 -25.68 3.78
N ASP A 466 -18.56 -24.40 3.48
CA ASP A 466 -18.67 -23.28 4.42
C ASP A 466 -20.01 -23.29 5.18
N ALA A 467 -21.12 -23.50 4.45
CA ALA A 467 -22.45 -23.55 5.04
C ALA A 467 -22.62 -24.73 6.00
N ALA A 468 -22.07 -25.90 5.69
CA ALA A 468 -22.13 -27.07 6.58
C ALA A 468 -21.36 -26.85 7.89
N LEU A 469 -20.21 -26.17 7.84
CA LEU A 469 -19.50 -25.75 9.05
C LEU A 469 -20.35 -24.76 9.86
N SER A 470 -20.95 -23.76 9.22
CA SER A 470 -21.83 -22.80 9.90
C SER A 470 -23.03 -23.49 10.56
N ASP A 471 -23.73 -24.39 9.84
CA ASP A 471 -24.86 -25.15 10.37
C ASP A 471 -24.45 -25.98 11.61
N TYR A 472 -23.25 -26.57 11.59
CA TYR A 472 -22.68 -27.25 12.76
C TYR A 472 -22.42 -26.31 13.94
N LEU A 473 -21.85 -25.13 13.70
CA LEU A 473 -21.57 -24.14 14.75
C LEU A 473 -22.86 -23.66 15.42
N LEU A 474 -23.90 -23.37 14.63
CA LEU A 474 -25.23 -23.01 15.14
C LEU A 474 -25.85 -24.16 15.94
N ALA A 475 -25.96 -25.34 15.34
CA ALA A 475 -26.64 -26.49 15.95
C ALA A 475 -25.97 -26.95 17.25
N GLN A 476 -24.62 -26.93 17.30
CA GLN A 476 -23.86 -27.35 18.48
C GLN A 476 -23.61 -26.22 19.47
N ARG A 477 -24.06 -24.99 19.16
CA ARG A 477 -23.82 -23.78 19.95
C ARG A 477 -22.33 -23.59 20.25
N LYS A 478 -21.51 -23.76 19.22
CA LYS A 478 -20.05 -23.60 19.28
C LYS A 478 -19.59 -22.45 18.40
N SER A 479 -18.38 -21.96 18.63
CA SER A 479 -17.77 -20.87 17.86
C SER A 479 -16.34 -21.19 17.43
N ILE A 480 -15.83 -20.48 16.43
CA ILE A 480 -14.43 -20.50 16.01
C ILE A 480 -13.88 -19.08 16.01
N VAL A 481 -12.64 -18.94 16.47
CA VAL A 481 -11.87 -17.70 16.37
C VAL A 481 -10.57 -18.07 15.69
N SER A 482 -10.32 -17.49 14.51
CA SER A 482 -9.06 -17.67 13.81
C SER A 482 -8.07 -16.61 14.27
N SER A 483 -6.80 -17.00 14.38
CA SER A 483 -5.68 -16.09 14.64
C SER A 483 -5.30 -15.23 13.43
N GLY A 484 -5.76 -15.57 12.22
CA GLY A 484 -5.31 -14.93 10.98
C GLY A 484 -3.89 -15.32 10.59
N TYR A 485 -3.25 -14.57 9.69
CA TYR A 485 -1.84 -14.77 9.31
C TYR A 485 -0.93 -14.77 10.54
N PRO A 486 0.09 -15.64 10.57
CA PRO A 486 0.98 -15.74 11.72
C PRO A 486 1.70 -14.40 11.93
N GLN A 487 1.64 -13.90 13.17
CA GLN A 487 2.53 -12.83 13.64
C GLN A 487 4.00 -13.32 13.77
N SER A 488 4.18 -14.65 13.66
CA SER A 488 5.45 -15.36 13.75
C SER A 488 6.32 -15.11 12.52
N ARG A 489 7.63 -14.95 12.74
CA ARG A 489 8.61 -14.84 11.66
C ARG A 489 8.83 -16.22 11.04
N PRO A 490 9.23 -16.34 9.77
CA PRO A 490 9.49 -17.68 9.21
C PRO A 490 10.62 -18.48 9.89
N SER A 491 11.44 -17.86 10.76
CA SER A 491 12.33 -18.58 11.69
C SER A 491 11.56 -19.46 12.67
N ASP A 492 10.34 -19.05 13.03
CA ASP A 492 9.47 -19.69 14.00
C ASP A 492 8.76 -20.90 13.37
N PHE A 493 8.74 -20.99 12.03
CA PHE A 493 8.18 -22.16 11.32
C PHE A 493 9.09 -23.39 11.43
N ILE A 494 10.38 -23.20 11.69
CA ILE A 494 11.39 -24.27 11.65
C ILE A 494 11.05 -25.42 12.61
N GLN A 495 10.57 -25.09 13.81
CA GLN A 495 10.17 -26.08 14.80
C GLN A 495 8.95 -26.91 14.35
N TYR A 496 8.04 -26.32 13.58
CA TYR A 496 6.86 -27.00 13.05
C TYR A 496 7.19 -27.82 11.79
N ASP A 497 8.07 -27.30 10.93
CA ASP A 497 8.49 -27.97 9.69
C ASP A 497 9.11 -29.35 10.01
N ALA A 498 9.92 -29.46 11.08
CA ALA A 498 10.50 -30.73 11.52
C ALA A 498 9.43 -31.77 11.95
N LEU A 499 8.37 -31.34 12.63
CA LEU A 499 7.25 -32.22 13.02
C LEU A 499 6.47 -32.70 11.79
N ILE A 500 6.20 -31.79 10.85
CA ILE A 500 5.51 -32.09 9.60
C ILE A 500 6.31 -33.12 8.79
N VAL A 501 7.62 -32.92 8.62
CA VAL A 501 8.51 -33.85 7.91
C VAL A 501 8.53 -35.22 8.60
N THR A 502 8.63 -35.26 9.93
CA THR A 502 8.67 -36.51 10.69
C THR A 502 7.38 -37.32 10.51
N GLU A 503 6.21 -36.69 10.64
CA GLU A 503 4.93 -37.37 10.42
C GLU A 503 4.74 -37.78 8.95
N SER A 504 5.20 -36.96 8.01
CA SER A 504 5.23 -37.30 6.59
C SER A 504 6.04 -38.57 6.32
N LEU A 505 7.25 -38.68 6.89
CA LEU A 505 8.10 -39.87 6.74
C LEU A 505 7.47 -41.11 7.40
N ARG A 506 6.92 -40.97 8.61
CA ARG A 506 6.25 -42.07 9.32
C ARG A 506 5.11 -42.67 8.50
N ARG A 507 4.29 -41.82 7.87
CA ARG A 507 3.18 -42.25 7.01
C ARG A 507 3.69 -42.90 5.73
N LEU A 508 4.70 -42.33 5.08
CA LEU A 508 5.31 -42.95 3.90
C LEU A 508 5.87 -44.35 4.23
N GLN A 509 6.52 -44.51 5.38
CA GLN A 509 7.04 -45.79 5.84
C GLN A 509 5.94 -46.84 6.07
N ARG A 510 4.79 -46.40 6.57
CA ARG A 510 3.62 -47.28 6.77
C ARG A 510 2.96 -47.65 5.45
N ASP A 511 2.76 -46.68 4.57
CA ASP A 511 1.89 -46.81 3.40
C ASP A 511 2.64 -47.31 2.15
N GLU A 512 3.92 -46.95 1.97
CA GLU A 512 4.74 -47.29 0.79
C GLU A 512 6.22 -47.58 1.12
N PRO A 513 6.53 -48.61 1.95
CA PRO A 513 7.91 -48.94 2.33
C PRO A 513 8.83 -49.27 1.13
N ILE A 514 8.29 -49.89 0.07
CA ILE A 514 9.04 -50.22 -1.15
C ILE A 514 9.51 -48.94 -1.88
N LEU A 515 8.75 -47.84 -1.81
CA LEU A 515 9.19 -46.58 -2.40
C LEU A 515 10.37 -45.99 -1.63
N ILE A 516 10.41 -46.15 -0.30
CA ILE A 516 11.53 -45.73 0.53
C ILE A 516 12.78 -46.52 0.17
N GLU A 517 12.70 -47.85 0.08
CA GLU A 517 13.84 -48.69 -0.34
C GLU A 517 14.42 -48.24 -1.69
N ARG A 518 13.55 -47.87 -2.65
CA ARG A 518 13.97 -47.32 -3.94
C ARG A 518 14.67 -45.97 -3.78
N LEU A 519 14.11 -45.06 -3.00
CA LEU A 519 14.66 -43.72 -2.78
C LEU A 519 16.01 -43.75 -2.04
N GLU A 520 16.16 -44.62 -1.05
CA GLU A 520 17.41 -44.84 -0.30
C GLU A 520 18.47 -45.57 -1.13
N GLY A 521 18.05 -46.48 -2.02
CA GLY A 521 18.95 -47.25 -2.89
C GLY A 521 19.48 -46.50 -4.12
N ALA A 522 18.98 -45.30 -4.42
CA ALA A 522 19.39 -44.52 -5.58
C ALA A 522 20.73 -43.80 -5.36
N ASP A 523 21.58 -43.73 -6.38
CA ASP A 523 22.84 -42.97 -6.35
C ASP A 523 22.65 -41.46 -6.65
N GLY A 524 21.40 -41.05 -6.89
CA GLY A 524 20.98 -39.67 -7.01
C GLY A 524 19.46 -39.57 -7.17
N VAL A 525 18.82 -38.67 -6.41
CA VAL A 525 17.38 -38.41 -6.51
C VAL A 525 17.17 -36.97 -6.97
N PHE A 526 16.62 -36.80 -8.18
CA PHE A 526 16.49 -35.50 -8.84
C PHE A 526 15.03 -35.10 -8.94
N TRP A 527 14.71 -33.89 -8.48
CA TRP A 527 13.33 -33.40 -8.43
C TRP A 527 13.07 -32.33 -9.49
N PHE A 528 12.05 -32.53 -10.32
CA PHE A 528 11.62 -31.58 -11.34
C PHE A 528 10.18 -31.13 -11.09
N GLY A 529 9.98 -29.82 -10.94
CA GLY A 529 8.66 -29.21 -10.81
C GLY A 529 8.05 -28.87 -12.17
N LEU A 530 6.90 -29.45 -12.49
CA LEU A 530 6.16 -29.27 -13.74
C LEU A 530 4.95 -28.36 -13.49
N CYS A 531 5.11 -27.06 -13.75
CA CYS A 531 4.07 -26.05 -13.53
C CYS A 531 3.39 -25.67 -14.84
N LEU A 532 2.07 -25.91 -14.95
CA LEU A 532 1.27 -25.57 -16.14
C LEU A 532 0.04 -24.71 -15.86
N GLU A 533 -0.45 -24.62 -14.62
CA GLU A 533 -1.64 -23.84 -14.33
C GLU A 533 -1.44 -22.34 -14.56
N LYS A 534 -0.28 -21.81 -14.13
CA LYS A 534 0.09 -20.39 -14.11
C LYS A 534 1.61 -20.26 -14.13
N ARG A 535 2.16 -19.35 -14.95
CA ARG A 535 3.61 -19.04 -15.01
C ARG A 535 4.46 -20.12 -15.69
N ILE A 536 4.13 -20.40 -16.94
CA ILE A 536 4.75 -21.48 -17.72
C ILE A 536 6.15 -21.05 -18.17
N TRP A 537 7.15 -21.90 -17.93
CA TRP A 537 8.43 -21.81 -18.62
C TRP A 537 8.31 -22.50 -19.99
N LYS A 538 8.46 -21.73 -21.07
CA LYS A 538 8.16 -22.19 -22.43
C LYS A 538 9.08 -23.34 -22.90
N GLU A 539 10.36 -23.27 -22.55
CA GLU A 539 11.37 -24.23 -23.01
C GLU A 539 11.60 -25.39 -22.03
N GLN A 540 10.73 -25.55 -21.01
CA GLN A 540 10.92 -26.52 -19.92
C GLN A 540 11.08 -27.96 -20.41
N ILE A 541 10.39 -28.37 -21.48
CA ILE A 541 10.51 -29.75 -22.02
C ILE A 541 11.93 -29.99 -22.51
N GLN A 542 12.44 -29.10 -23.37
CA GLN A 542 13.76 -29.24 -23.96
C GLN A 542 14.83 -29.26 -22.86
N ALA A 543 14.83 -28.25 -21.99
CA ALA A 543 15.85 -28.08 -20.98
C ALA A 543 15.86 -29.24 -19.95
N ILE A 544 14.69 -29.67 -19.46
CA ILE A 544 14.60 -30.78 -18.51
C ILE A 544 15.08 -32.09 -19.16
N ARG A 545 14.72 -32.35 -20.42
CA ARG A 545 15.18 -33.54 -21.16
C ARG A 545 16.70 -33.57 -21.30
N GLU A 546 17.31 -32.45 -21.69
CA GLU A 546 18.76 -32.38 -21.84
C GLU A 546 19.48 -32.57 -20.49
N ILE A 547 18.97 -31.97 -19.42
CA ILE A 547 19.50 -32.17 -18.05
C ILE A 547 19.39 -33.64 -17.63
N ILE A 548 18.25 -34.29 -17.88
CA ILE A 548 18.06 -35.71 -17.55
C ILE A 548 19.03 -36.59 -18.34
N ALA A 549 19.28 -36.27 -19.62
CA ALA A 549 20.25 -37.00 -20.42
C ALA A 549 21.66 -36.94 -19.81
N ASP A 550 22.09 -35.76 -19.32
CA ASP A 550 23.38 -35.62 -18.63
C ASP A 550 23.41 -36.38 -17.30
N LEU A 551 22.30 -36.38 -16.56
CA LEU A 551 22.18 -37.13 -15.30
C LEU A 551 22.25 -38.64 -15.51
N LEU A 552 21.60 -39.17 -16.56
CA LEU A 552 21.66 -40.58 -16.93
C LEU A 552 23.07 -41.02 -17.35
N GLN A 553 23.91 -40.11 -17.85
CA GLN A 553 25.32 -40.39 -18.14
C GLN A 553 26.19 -40.36 -16.88
N ALA A 554 25.86 -39.48 -15.92
CA ALA A 554 26.64 -39.26 -14.71
C ALA A 554 26.30 -40.21 -13.55
N HIS A 555 25.13 -40.87 -13.59
CA HIS A 555 24.61 -41.71 -12.52
C HIS A 555 24.24 -43.10 -13.04
N SER A 556 24.55 -44.14 -12.26
CA SER A 556 24.32 -45.55 -12.59
C SER A 556 22.92 -46.04 -12.23
N ALA A 557 22.31 -45.46 -11.19
CA ALA A 557 20.96 -45.79 -10.73
C ALA A 557 20.18 -44.56 -10.24
N PRO A 558 19.99 -43.51 -11.09
CA PRO A 558 19.29 -42.31 -10.69
C PRO A 558 17.77 -42.54 -10.57
N LEU A 559 17.13 -41.78 -9.68
CA LEU A 559 15.67 -41.63 -9.65
C LEU A 559 15.24 -40.20 -9.98
N PHE A 560 14.16 -40.09 -10.73
CA PHE A 560 13.59 -38.82 -11.17
C PHE A 560 12.19 -38.64 -10.58
N ILE A 561 12.08 -37.68 -9.67
CA ILE A 561 10.80 -37.25 -9.10
C ILE A 561 10.22 -36.14 -9.98
N PHE A 562 8.99 -36.32 -10.43
CA PHE A 562 8.24 -35.30 -11.15
C PHE A 562 7.06 -34.84 -10.30
N ASP A 563 7.08 -33.56 -9.97
CA ASP A 563 6.06 -32.88 -9.18
C ASP A 563 5.19 -31.95 -10.04
N GLY A 564 3.97 -31.70 -9.60
CA GLY A 564 3.02 -30.81 -10.27
C GLY A 564 1.88 -30.44 -9.33
N LEU A 565 0.64 -30.37 -9.84
CA LEU A 565 -0.53 -30.08 -9.01
C LEU A 565 -0.58 -30.93 -7.72
N THR A 566 -0.95 -30.32 -6.61
CA THR A 566 -1.04 -30.98 -5.30
C THR A 566 -2.49 -31.31 -5.00
N ALA A 567 -2.74 -32.56 -4.64
CA ALA A 567 -4.06 -33.00 -4.18
C ALA A 567 -4.29 -32.57 -2.72
N THR A 568 -5.54 -32.25 -2.39
CA THR A 568 -5.99 -32.11 -1.01
C THR A 568 -6.10 -33.49 -0.36
N GLU A 569 -6.14 -33.56 0.97
CA GLU A 569 -6.24 -34.83 1.71
C GLU A 569 -7.53 -35.60 1.38
N ASP A 570 -8.60 -34.90 1.05
CA ASP A 570 -9.91 -35.45 0.69
C ASP A 570 -10.05 -35.77 -0.81
N ALA A 571 -9.00 -35.53 -1.61
CA ALA A 571 -9.05 -35.76 -3.04
C ALA A 571 -9.31 -37.24 -3.35
N GLY A 572 -10.40 -37.51 -4.09
CA GLY A 572 -10.77 -38.87 -4.47
C GLY A 572 -9.74 -39.53 -5.39
N PRO A 573 -9.83 -40.86 -5.59
CA PRO A 573 -8.86 -41.65 -6.37
C PRO A 573 -8.74 -41.20 -7.84
N ASN A 574 -9.75 -40.50 -8.36
CA ASN A 574 -9.78 -40.00 -9.74
C ASN A 574 -9.18 -38.58 -9.91
N PHE A 575 -8.74 -37.90 -8.85
CA PHE A 575 -8.25 -36.52 -8.92
C PHE A 575 -7.18 -36.33 -9.99
N ARG A 576 -6.20 -37.24 -10.03
CA ARG A 576 -5.12 -37.22 -11.03
C ARG A 576 -5.68 -37.31 -12.46
N ALA A 577 -6.69 -38.14 -12.70
CA ALA A 577 -7.28 -38.31 -14.03
C ALA A 577 -8.12 -37.10 -14.46
N THR A 578 -8.79 -36.42 -13.53
CA THR A 578 -9.70 -35.31 -13.84
C THR A 578 -9.03 -33.94 -13.83
N ALA A 579 -8.03 -33.72 -12.97
CA ALA A 579 -7.44 -32.40 -12.73
C ALA A 579 -6.00 -32.24 -13.23
N CYS A 580 -5.27 -33.34 -13.46
CA CYS A 580 -3.83 -33.28 -13.79
C CYS A 580 -3.50 -33.69 -15.23
N GLY A 581 -4.47 -33.67 -16.15
CA GLY A 581 -4.27 -34.13 -17.53
C GLY A 581 -3.16 -33.39 -18.28
N ALA A 582 -3.02 -32.08 -18.05
CA ALA A 582 -2.00 -31.26 -18.68
C ALA A 582 -0.59 -31.61 -18.16
N GLU A 583 -0.39 -31.69 -16.83
CA GLU A 583 0.91 -32.05 -16.26
C GLU A 583 1.29 -33.49 -16.58
N MET A 584 0.33 -34.41 -16.65
CA MET A 584 0.57 -35.80 -17.07
C MET A 584 1.02 -35.89 -18.52
N LYS A 585 0.45 -35.07 -19.42
CA LYS A 585 0.92 -34.96 -20.80
C LYS A 585 2.35 -34.43 -20.86
N LEU A 586 2.64 -33.35 -20.11
CA LEU A 586 3.97 -32.76 -20.05
C LEU A 586 5.01 -33.74 -19.49
N LEU A 587 4.66 -34.48 -18.43
CA LEU A 587 5.50 -35.55 -17.90
C LEU A 587 5.84 -36.57 -19.00
N ASN A 588 4.83 -37.02 -19.76
CA ASN A 588 5.04 -37.94 -20.86
C ASN A 588 5.98 -37.34 -21.92
N ASP A 589 5.79 -36.09 -22.32
CA ASP A 589 6.64 -35.41 -23.31
C ASP A 589 8.09 -35.26 -22.82
N VAL A 590 8.30 -35.10 -21.50
CA VAL A 590 9.63 -35.08 -20.88
C VAL A 590 10.28 -36.47 -20.85
N VAL A 591 9.55 -37.54 -20.51
CA VAL A 591 10.16 -38.85 -20.25
C VAL A 591 10.20 -39.78 -21.46
N ILE A 592 9.30 -39.60 -22.43
CA ILE A 592 9.13 -40.53 -23.55
C ILE A 592 10.42 -40.70 -24.34
N GLY A 593 10.79 -41.96 -24.56
CA GLY A 593 12.00 -42.37 -25.30
C GLY A 593 13.33 -42.02 -24.62
N LEU A 594 13.32 -41.51 -23.39
CA LEU A 594 14.52 -41.04 -22.68
C LEU A 594 14.69 -41.71 -21.31
N VAL A 595 13.65 -41.71 -20.48
CA VAL A 595 13.75 -42.12 -19.06
C VAL A 595 13.18 -43.51 -18.84
N PRO A 596 13.94 -44.46 -18.27
CA PRO A 596 13.42 -45.78 -17.92
C PRO A 596 12.25 -45.70 -16.93
N GLN A 597 11.17 -46.45 -17.18
CA GLN A 597 9.95 -46.34 -16.35
C GLN A 597 10.17 -46.68 -14.87
N ASN A 598 11.10 -47.60 -14.56
CA ASN A 598 11.43 -47.98 -13.19
C ASN A 598 12.20 -46.90 -12.41
N THR A 599 12.73 -45.87 -13.07
CA THR A 599 13.41 -44.75 -12.42
C THR A 599 12.52 -43.55 -12.15
N ILE A 600 11.26 -43.59 -12.59
CA ILE A 600 10.29 -42.50 -12.43
C ILE A 600 9.55 -42.63 -11.09
N VAL A 601 9.41 -41.49 -10.41
CA VAL A 601 8.53 -41.29 -9.25
C VAL A 601 7.57 -40.14 -9.58
N ASN A 602 6.33 -40.48 -9.92
CA ASN A 602 5.32 -39.50 -10.32
C ASN A 602 4.51 -39.00 -9.12
N LEU A 603 4.73 -37.74 -8.72
CA LEU A 603 4.05 -37.05 -7.63
C LEU A 603 2.97 -36.06 -8.09
N ILE A 604 2.67 -36.00 -9.39
CA ILE A 604 1.59 -35.14 -9.91
C ILE A 604 0.25 -35.62 -9.33
N GLY A 605 -0.54 -34.70 -8.76
CA GLY A 605 -1.83 -35.02 -8.15
C GLY A 605 -1.74 -35.88 -6.89
N VAL A 606 -0.60 -35.85 -6.19
CA VAL A 606 -0.39 -36.56 -4.91
C VAL A 606 -0.55 -35.57 -3.74
N SER A 607 -0.88 -36.07 -2.55
CA SER A 607 -0.97 -35.28 -1.32
C SER A 607 0.35 -34.59 -0.98
N ALA A 608 0.27 -33.43 -0.34
CA ALA A 608 1.47 -32.73 0.11
C ALA A 608 2.26 -33.54 1.14
N GLN A 609 1.59 -34.33 1.98
CA GLN A 609 2.23 -35.21 2.96
C GLN A 609 3.25 -36.15 2.30
N LYS A 610 2.87 -36.84 1.22
CA LYS A 610 3.79 -37.74 0.50
C LYS A 610 4.86 -36.97 -0.28
N LYS A 611 4.53 -35.79 -0.84
CA LYS A 611 5.53 -34.92 -1.48
C LYS A 611 6.62 -34.48 -0.51
N ILE A 612 6.24 -34.06 0.70
CA ILE A 612 7.18 -33.68 1.77
C ILE A 612 8.06 -34.87 2.16
N ALA A 613 7.49 -36.08 2.26
CA ALA A 613 8.27 -37.28 2.58
C ALA A 613 9.28 -37.64 1.47
N CYS A 614 8.87 -37.65 0.21
CA CYS A 614 9.77 -37.94 -0.92
C CYS A 614 10.85 -36.86 -1.07
N ALA A 615 10.51 -35.59 -0.82
CA ALA A 615 11.46 -34.48 -0.84
C ALA A 615 12.61 -34.66 0.18
N HIS A 616 12.42 -35.48 1.22
CA HIS A 616 13.49 -35.85 2.15
C HIS A 616 14.64 -36.59 1.48
N TYR A 617 14.47 -37.25 0.34
CA TYR A 617 15.55 -38.03 -0.29
C TYR A 617 16.25 -37.27 -1.43
N VAL A 618 15.77 -36.07 -1.77
CA VAL A 618 16.24 -35.31 -2.93
C VAL A 618 17.69 -34.87 -2.76
N SER A 619 18.47 -35.11 -3.81
CA SER A 619 19.87 -34.68 -3.96
C SER A 619 19.97 -33.28 -4.55
N LEU A 620 19.18 -32.99 -5.59
CA LEU A 620 19.13 -31.68 -6.25
C LEU A 620 17.76 -31.48 -6.91
N PHE A 621 17.15 -30.30 -6.75
CA PHE A 621 15.89 -29.96 -7.42
C PHE A 621 16.05 -28.91 -8.52
N LEU A 622 15.09 -28.85 -9.45
CA LEU A 622 14.85 -27.77 -10.41
C LEU A 622 13.34 -27.47 -10.42
N THR A 623 12.95 -26.30 -9.90
CA THR A 623 11.52 -25.93 -9.80
C THR A 623 11.30 -24.43 -10.01
N SER A 624 10.07 -24.06 -10.35
CA SER A 624 9.59 -22.70 -10.10
C SER A 624 9.79 -22.34 -8.61
N PHE A 625 10.25 -21.13 -8.31
CA PHE A 625 10.58 -20.74 -6.93
C PHE A 625 9.35 -20.38 -6.08
N LEU A 626 8.13 -20.49 -6.59
CA LEU A 626 6.92 -20.20 -5.81
C LEU A 626 6.45 -21.48 -5.10
N THR A 627 5.14 -21.79 -5.14
CA THR A 627 4.53 -22.90 -4.40
C THR A 627 5.20 -24.24 -4.69
N ASP A 628 5.67 -24.45 -5.92
CA ASP A 628 6.30 -25.66 -6.44
C ASP A 628 7.56 -26.06 -5.63
N SER A 629 8.34 -25.07 -5.20
CA SER A 629 9.58 -25.31 -4.46
C SER A 629 9.37 -25.65 -2.99
N MET A 630 8.17 -25.45 -2.43
CA MET A 630 7.93 -25.47 -0.99
C MET A 630 8.31 -26.80 -0.32
N TYR A 631 8.00 -27.94 -0.97
CA TYR A 631 8.25 -29.28 -0.40
C TYR A 631 9.74 -29.59 -0.27
N VAL A 632 10.51 -29.24 -1.30
CA VAL A 632 11.96 -29.50 -1.38
C VAL A 632 12.79 -28.41 -0.70
N ALA A 633 12.46 -27.14 -0.92
CA ALA A 633 13.25 -26.02 -0.45
C ALA A 633 12.92 -25.62 0.99
N ARG A 634 11.65 -25.49 1.38
CA ARG A 634 11.30 -25.07 2.74
C ARG A 634 11.38 -26.24 3.72
N PHE A 635 10.55 -27.25 3.53
CA PHE A 635 10.38 -28.32 4.53
C PHE A 635 11.63 -29.17 4.68
N ASN A 636 12.26 -29.55 3.57
CA ASN A 636 13.42 -30.45 3.59
C ASN A 636 14.76 -29.75 3.37
N ARG A 637 14.78 -28.44 3.08
CA ARG A 637 15.99 -27.64 2.87
C ARG A 637 16.99 -28.28 1.90
N ARG A 638 16.47 -28.91 0.84
CA ARG A 638 17.32 -29.54 -0.16
C ARG A 638 17.93 -28.46 -1.05
N PRO A 639 19.17 -28.63 -1.55
CA PRO A 639 19.73 -27.72 -2.52
C PRO A 639 19.03 -27.89 -3.87
N GLY A 640 18.96 -26.82 -4.66
CA GLY A 640 18.37 -26.87 -5.99
C GLY A 640 18.29 -25.52 -6.67
N ILE A 641 17.79 -25.53 -7.90
CA ILE A 641 17.67 -24.34 -8.74
C ILE A 641 16.22 -23.85 -8.74
N GLY A 642 16.06 -22.56 -8.46
CA GLY A 642 14.79 -21.86 -8.49
C GLY A 642 14.71 -20.91 -9.67
N TYR A 643 13.64 -20.99 -10.46
CA TYR A 643 13.38 -20.08 -11.58
C TYR A 643 11.96 -19.50 -11.54
N GLY A 644 11.71 -18.44 -12.31
CA GLY A 644 10.42 -17.74 -12.33
C GLY A 644 10.50 -16.42 -13.07
N ALA A 645 9.34 -15.84 -13.35
CA ALA A 645 9.21 -14.52 -13.99
C ALA A 645 9.95 -13.42 -13.22
N ARG A 646 10.41 -12.39 -13.92
CA ARG A 646 11.06 -11.20 -13.34
C ARG A 646 10.13 -10.41 -12.43
N THR A 647 8.85 -10.43 -12.76
CA THR A 647 7.77 -9.81 -11.98
C THR A 647 7.42 -10.58 -10.70
N ALA A 648 7.86 -11.83 -10.56
CA ALA A 648 7.60 -12.65 -9.39
C ALA A 648 8.64 -12.44 -8.27
N MET A 649 8.19 -12.46 -7.03
CA MET A 649 9.04 -12.25 -5.84
C MET A 649 9.34 -13.58 -5.14
N HIS A 650 10.53 -14.14 -5.37
CA HIS A 650 10.97 -15.35 -4.65
C HIS A 650 11.06 -15.14 -3.13
N THR A 651 11.26 -13.90 -2.66
CA THR A 651 11.41 -13.55 -1.24
C THR A 651 10.15 -13.78 -0.39
N ASP A 652 9.00 -14.04 -1.02
CA ASP A 652 7.77 -14.39 -0.30
C ASP A 652 7.76 -15.86 0.17
N HIS A 653 8.67 -16.69 -0.37
CA HIS A 653 8.84 -18.09 0.02
C HIS A 653 10.18 -18.31 0.76
N VAL A 654 10.26 -19.43 1.49
CA VAL A 654 11.46 -19.83 2.24
C VAL A 654 12.34 -20.74 1.38
N HIS A 655 13.57 -20.26 1.10
CA HIS A 655 14.54 -20.89 0.19
C HIS A 655 15.96 -20.92 0.78
N PRO A 656 16.21 -21.74 1.81
CA PRO A 656 17.47 -21.74 2.53
C PRO A 656 18.66 -22.12 1.64
N ASP A 657 18.50 -23.02 0.68
CA ASP A 657 19.60 -23.56 -0.14
C ASP A 657 19.31 -23.51 -1.66
N THR A 658 18.48 -22.56 -2.09
CA THR A 658 18.11 -22.40 -3.51
C THR A 658 19.05 -21.49 -4.30
N TYR A 659 19.49 -21.96 -5.46
CA TYR A 659 20.27 -21.23 -6.46
C TYR A 659 19.31 -20.59 -7.47
N PHE A 660 19.07 -19.29 -7.36
CA PHE A 660 18.15 -18.61 -8.27
C PHE A 660 18.78 -18.35 -9.64
N VAL A 661 17.99 -18.54 -10.69
CA VAL A 661 18.36 -18.14 -12.05
C VAL A 661 18.50 -16.61 -12.13
N PRO A 662 19.57 -16.08 -12.75
CA PRO A 662 19.72 -14.65 -12.97
C PRO A 662 18.54 -14.06 -13.74
N LEU A 663 17.98 -12.95 -13.25
CA LEU A 663 16.85 -12.28 -13.91
C LEU A 663 17.18 -11.74 -15.32
N SER A 664 18.48 -11.59 -15.62
CA SER A 664 18.96 -11.25 -16.96
C SER A 664 18.76 -12.36 -18.00
N TRP A 665 18.51 -13.60 -17.56
CA TRP A 665 18.22 -14.75 -18.44
C TRP A 665 16.72 -14.96 -18.66
N VAL A 666 15.88 -14.25 -17.93
CA VAL A 666 14.43 -14.44 -17.93
C VAL A 666 13.78 -13.38 -18.79
N VAL A 667 12.97 -13.80 -19.76
CA VAL A 667 12.12 -12.91 -20.56
C VAL A 667 10.66 -13.18 -20.22
N ASP A 668 10.01 -12.21 -19.58
CA ASP A 668 8.59 -12.31 -19.20
C ASP A 668 7.70 -12.26 -20.44
N ASP A 669 6.69 -13.14 -20.48
CA ASP A 669 5.61 -13.14 -21.46
C ASP A 669 4.27 -12.90 -20.73
N PRO A 670 3.81 -11.64 -20.68
CA PRO A 670 2.56 -11.29 -20.01
C PRO A 670 1.32 -11.64 -20.83
N ALA A 671 1.45 -12.17 -22.06
CA ALA A 671 0.30 -12.47 -22.91
C ALA A 671 -0.69 -13.40 -22.22
N GLY A 672 -1.95 -12.96 -22.13
CA GLY A 672 -3.03 -13.73 -21.47
C GLY A 672 -3.00 -13.74 -19.94
N SER A 673 -2.08 -13.04 -19.29
CA SER A 673 -1.95 -13.00 -17.82
C SER A 673 -2.88 -11.95 -17.20
N ARG A 674 -3.65 -12.30 -16.16
CA ARG A 674 -4.50 -11.34 -15.44
C ARG A 674 -3.74 -10.51 -14.41
N ASN A 675 -2.62 -11.03 -13.90
CA ASN A 675 -1.78 -10.40 -12.89
C ASN A 675 -0.36 -10.98 -12.94
N TRP A 676 0.56 -10.39 -12.17
CA TRP A 676 1.98 -10.77 -12.12
C TRP A 676 2.21 -12.24 -11.77
N SER A 677 1.31 -12.87 -11.00
CA SER A 677 1.45 -14.26 -10.56
C SER A 677 1.01 -15.28 -11.62
N GLU A 678 0.61 -14.83 -12.81
CA GLU A 678 0.22 -15.68 -13.96
C GLU A 678 1.21 -15.58 -15.13
N VAL A 679 2.16 -14.64 -15.07
CA VAL A 679 3.11 -14.32 -16.15
C VAL A 679 3.99 -15.53 -16.48
N SER A 680 3.89 -15.99 -17.72
CA SER A 680 4.76 -17.02 -18.30
C SER A 680 6.09 -16.40 -18.72
N TYR A 681 7.11 -17.20 -19.02
CA TYR A 681 8.45 -16.66 -19.30
C TYR A 681 9.30 -17.63 -20.12
N SER A 682 10.33 -17.09 -20.76
CA SER A 682 11.34 -17.81 -21.52
C SER A 682 12.69 -17.76 -20.78
N ILE A 683 13.39 -18.89 -20.78
CA ILE A 683 14.77 -19.02 -20.30
C ILE A 683 15.51 -19.94 -21.26
N ASP A 684 16.70 -19.53 -21.70
CA ASP A 684 17.55 -20.31 -22.60
C ASP A 684 17.88 -21.69 -22.00
N PRO A 685 17.52 -22.81 -22.68
CA PRO A 685 17.82 -24.17 -22.24
C PRO A 685 19.30 -24.44 -21.98
N ASN A 686 20.21 -23.90 -22.80
CA ASN A 686 21.64 -24.13 -22.68
C ASN A 686 22.22 -23.45 -21.43
N LEU A 687 21.76 -22.23 -21.13
CA LEU A 687 22.13 -21.52 -19.91
C LEU A 687 21.62 -22.27 -18.68
N MET A 688 20.36 -22.72 -18.71
CA MET A 688 19.81 -23.52 -17.61
C MET A 688 20.58 -24.82 -17.41
N ARG A 689 20.86 -25.57 -18.49
CA ARG A 689 21.59 -26.83 -18.45
C ARG A 689 23.01 -26.65 -17.89
N SER A 690 23.76 -25.68 -18.39
CA SER A 690 25.11 -25.36 -17.90
C SER A 690 25.09 -24.94 -16.43
N TYR A 691 24.09 -24.16 -16.02
CA TYR A 691 23.92 -23.76 -14.62
C TYR A 691 23.57 -24.94 -13.71
N TYR A 692 22.66 -25.82 -14.16
CA TYR A 692 22.30 -27.04 -13.44
C TYR A 692 23.51 -27.94 -13.23
N ASP A 693 24.29 -28.18 -14.27
CA ASP A 693 25.48 -29.00 -14.17
C ASP A 693 26.56 -28.37 -13.28
N ALA A 694 26.76 -27.04 -13.36
CA ALA A 694 27.69 -26.32 -12.48
C ALA A 694 27.29 -26.43 -10.99
N VAL A 695 26.01 -26.28 -10.67
CA VAL A 695 25.50 -26.45 -9.29
C VAL A 695 25.64 -27.91 -8.83
N ARG A 696 25.30 -28.87 -9.69
CA ARG A 696 25.41 -30.32 -9.41
C ARG A 696 26.85 -30.75 -9.13
N LYS A 697 27.80 -30.33 -9.98
CA LYS A 697 29.25 -30.59 -9.84
C LYS A 697 29.89 -29.82 -8.67
N LYS A 698 29.14 -28.91 -8.02
CA LYS A 698 29.66 -27.98 -7.01
C LYS A 698 30.83 -27.15 -7.53
N ASN A 699 30.72 -26.65 -8.77
CA ASN A 699 31.64 -25.67 -9.36
C ASN A 699 31.43 -24.28 -8.72
N THR A 700 31.41 -24.24 -7.39
CA THR A 700 31.05 -23.08 -6.58
C THR A 700 32.19 -22.71 -5.67
N SER A 701 32.62 -21.45 -5.78
CA SER A 701 33.54 -20.83 -4.84
C SER A 701 32.73 -20.03 -3.84
N ARG A 702 32.58 -20.56 -2.62
CA ARG A 702 31.83 -19.92 -1.53
C ARG A 702 32.76 -19.03 -0.71
N LEU A 703 32.39 -17.76 -0.55
CA LEU A 703 33.11 -16.84 0.33
C LEU A 703 32.78 -17.16 1.80
N ASP A 704 33.80 -17.11 2.66
CA ASP A 704 33.61 -17.27 4.10
C ASP A 704 32.95 -16.02 4.69
N VAL A 705 31.63 -16.08 4.81
CA VAL A 705 30.83 -15.02 5.42
C VAL A 705 30.93 -15.01 6.94
N LYS A 706 31.39 -16.08 7.60
CA LYS A 706 31.55 -16.13 9.06
C LYS A 706 32.86 -15.49 9.51
N GLY A 707 33.88 -15.51 8.67
CA GLY A 707 35.15 -14.79 8.87
C GLY A 707 35.04 -13.27 8.73
N ILE A 708 33.85 -12.71 8.51
CA ILE A 708 33.62 -11.28 8.36
C ILE A 708 33.90 -10.54 9.69
N GLN A 709 34.83 -9.58 9.66
CA GLN A 709 35.16 -8.74 10.82
C GLN A 709 34.59 -7.33 10.69
N LEU A 710 33.92 -6.83 11.73
CA LEU A 710 33.51 -5.44 11.88
C LEU A 710 34.64 -4.61 12.50
N LYS A 711 35.03 -3.51 11.86
CA LYS A 711 35.85 -2.48 12.51
C LYS A 711 34.94 -1.61 13.36
N ALA A 712 35.19 -1.55 14.68
CA ALA A 712 34.36 -0.94 15.73
C ALA A 712 33.43 0.19 15.22
N SER A 713 32.12 -0.10 15.17
CA SER A 713 31.06 0.84 14.84
C SER A 713 29.95 0.72 15.87
N SER A 714 29.46 1.84 16.38
CA SER A 714 28.35 1.95 17.34
C SER A 714 26.99 1.53 16.76
N ASP A 715 26.86 1.48 15.42
CA ASP A 715 25.56 1.51 14.74
C ASP A 715 25.20 0.18 14.05
N VAL A 716 26.10 -0.83 14.16
CA VAL A 716 25.91 -2.17 13.60
C VAL A 716 26.41 -3.21 14.59
N THR A 717 25.56 -4.18 14.90
CA THR A 717 25.96 -5.39 15.63
C THR A 717 25.98 -6.57 14.65
N LEU A 718 27.01 -7.40 14.74
CA LEU A 718 27.10 -8.67 14.03
C LEU A 718 27.14 -9.80 15.05
N THR A 719 26.37 -10.85 14.77
CA THR A 719 26.44 -12.13 15.49
C THR A 719 26.70 -13.24 14.48
N VAL A 720 27.69 -14.09 14.74
CA VAL A 720 27.88 -15.31 13.95
C VAL A 720 26.81 -16.32 14.36
N ILE A 721 26.19 -16.96 13.39
CA ILE A 721 25.16 -17.99 13.58
C ILE A 721 25.55 -19.26 12.82
N ASP A 722 24.86 -20.35 13.10
CA ASP A 722 25.25 -21.71 12.65
C ASP A 722 25.45 -21.84 11.14
N ASP A 723 24.76 -21.06 10.33
CA ASP A 723 24.77 -21.11 8.87
C ASP A 723 25.07 -19.75 8.20
N GLY A 724 25.60 -18.77 8.93
CA GLY A 724 25.99 -17.48 8.37
C GLY A 724 26.30 -16.41 9.41
N ILE A 725 25.89 -15.17 9.12
CA ILE A 725 25.95 -14.04 10.05
C ILE A 725 24.59 -13.34 10.14
N GLU A 726 24.24 -12.84 11.31
CA GLU A 726 23.13 -11.91 11.53
C GLU A 726 23.66 -10.52 11.83
N LEU A 727 23.03 -9.52 11.23
CA LEU A 727 23.35 -8.11 11.35
C LEU A 727 22.13 -7.40 11.90
N THR A 728 22.31 -6.56 12.92
CA THR A 728 21.32 -5.54 13.32
C THR A 728 21.94 -4.17 13.11
N ALA A 729 21.24 -3.30 12.39
CA ALA A 729 21.72 -1.95 12.09
C ALA A 729 20.58 -0.94 12.13
N ASP A 730 20.89 0.27 12.58
CA ASP A 730 20.10 1.47 12.33
C ASP A 730 20.97 2.48 11.57
N THR A 731 20.69 2.65 10.28
CA THR A 731 21.45 3.57 9.44
C THR A 731 20.87 4.98 9.40
N GLY A 732 19.78 5.25 10.14
CA GLY A 732 19.03 6.50 10.04
C GLY A 732 18.54 6.76 8.61
N GLN A 733 18.17 5.70 7.88
CA GLN A 733 17.80 5.70 6.46
C GLN A 733 18.91 6.14 5.48
N ARG A 734 20.17 6.26 5.93
CA ARG A 734 21.34 6.52 5.07
C ARG A 734 21.88 5.23 4.48
N HIS A 735 22.51 5.31 3.32
CA HIS A 735 23.28 4.18 2.79
C HIS A 735 24.61 4.10 3.54
N MET A 736 24.83 2.98 4.21
CA MET A 736 26.10 2.65 4.82
C MET A 736 26.79 1.60 3.94
N LEU A 737 27.88 2.00 3.30
CA LEU A 737 28.72 1.10 2.51
C LEU A 737 29.82 0.56 3.41
N LEU A 738 30.01 -0.75 3.41
CA LEU A 738 31.02 -1.43 4.20
C LEU A 738 32.03 -2.04 3.20
N ALA A 739 33.05 -1.27 2.81
CA ALA A 739 34.05 -1.65 1.79
C ALA A 739 35.49 -1.30 2.22
N LEU A 740 36.47 -2.10 1.75
CA LEU A 740 37.90 -1.95 2.03
C LEU A 740 38.59 -0.85 1.22
N VAL A 741 38.99 0.26 1.85
CA VAL A 741 40.09 1.14 1.38
C VAL A 741 40.78 1.76 2.62
N PRO A 742 42.13 1.93 2.63
CA PRO A 742 42.86 2.38 3.81
C PRO A 742 42.81 3.91 3.99
N ASP A 743 41.65 4.49 4.29
CA ASP A 743 41.57 5.62 5.22
C ASP A 743 40.11 5.95 5.57
N ARG A 744 39.85 6.17 6.88
CA ARG A 744 38.65 6.73 7.55
C ARG A 744 37.30 6.52 6.81
N ALA A 745 36.41 5.56 7.12
CA ALA A 745 35.87 5.14 8.42
C ALA A 745 35.01 3.85 8.27
N LYS A 746 34.79 3.15 9.41
CA LYS A 746 33.80 2.07 9.73
C LYS A 746 33.48 1.06 8.60
N VAL A 747 34.16 -0.11 8.61
CA VAL A 747 34.09 -1.11 7.52
C VAL A 747 33.99 -2.54 8.06
N MET A 748 33.24 -3.36 7.32
CA MET A 748 33.18 -4.81 7.41
C MET A 748 34.02 -5.44 6.30
N ARG A 749 34.95 -6.36 6.61
CA ARG A 749 35.88 -6.95 5.64
C ARG A 749 35.39 -8.34 5.21
N LEU A 750 35.09 -8.56 3.92
CA LEU A 750 34.97 -9.89 3.32
C LEU A 750 36.38 -10.39 2.93
N PRO A 751 36.77 -11.64 3.25
CA PRO A 751 38.09 -12.15 2.92
C PRO A 751 38.21 -12.49 1.42
N GLY A 752 39.25 -11.96 0.77
CA GLY A 752 39.76 -12.39 -0.55
C GLY A 752 39.09 -11.72 -1.77
N ASP A 753 39.92 -11.28 -2.71
CA ASP A 753 39.48 -11.02 -4.08
C ASP A 753 39.35 -12.37 -4.82
N LEU A 754 38.28 -12.57 -5.59
CA LEU A 754 38.10 -13.78 -6.39
C LEU A 754 38.62 -13.54 -7.82
N GLU A 755 39.54 -14.38 -8.27
CA GLU A 755 40.02 -14.36 -9.65
C GLU A 755 39.11 -15.20 -10.55
N ILE A 756 38.62 -14.57 -11.61
CA ILE A 756 37.84 -15.20 -12.68
C ILE A 756 38.77 -15.35 -13.89
N PRO A 757 39.06 -16.58 -14.34
CA PRO A 757 39.87 -16.79 -15.52
C PRO A 757 39.24 -16.16 -16.77
N ALA A 758 40.09 -15.87 -17.77
CA ALA A 758 39.64 -15.49 -19.10
C ALA A 758 38.65 -16.53 -19.65
N ASN A 759 37.70 -16.05 -20.46
CA ASN A 759 36.65 -16.82 -21.13
C ASN A 759 35.75 -17.63 -20.18
N THR A 760 35.71 -17.29 -18.89
CA THR A 760 34.85 -17.96 -17.91
C THR A 760 33.61 -17.12 -17.64
N SER A 761 32.43 -17.73 -17.79
CA SER A 761 31.15 -17.14 -17.38
C SER A 761 30.86 -17.51 -15.93
N ILE A 762 30.36 -16.59 -15.12
CA ILE A 762 30.02 -16.87 -13.72
C ILE A 762 28.63 -16.35 -13.33
N VAL A 763 28.01 -17.01 -12.38
CA VAL A 763 26.82 -16.52 -11.68
C VAL A 763 27.19 -16.24 -10.24
N ILE A 764 26.94 -15.02 -9.79
CA ILE A 764 27.13 -14.60 -8.40
C ILE A 764 25.79 -14.66 -7.69
N ARG A 765 25.72 -15.42 -6.60
CA ARG A 765 24.52 -15.59 -5.76
C ARG A 765 24.72 -14.86 -4.44
N PHE A 766 23.76 -14.02 -4.05
CA PHE A 766 23.75 -13.40 -2.73
C PHE A 766 22.56 -13.89 -1.89
N LEU A 767 22.83 -14.79 -0.95
CA LEU A 767 21.81 -15.53 -0.21
C LEU A 767 21.66 -15.02 1.22
N GLY A 768 20.41 -14.84 1.64
CA GLY A 768 20.06 -14.53 3.02
C GLY A 768 18.64 -14.03 3.16
N LYS A 769 18.35 -13.35 4.27
CA LYS A 769 17.03 -12.78 4.54
C LYS A 769 17.12 -11.41 5.23
N SER A 770 16.11 -10.56 5.02
CA SER A 770 15.93 -9.29 5.74
C SER A 770 14.48 -9.17 6.25
N ASP A 771 14.30 -8.43 7.35
CA ASP A 771 12.99 -8.08 7.93
C ASP A 771 12.22 -6.98 7.17
N ARG A 772 12.63 -6.67 5.93
CA ARG A 772 12.09 -5.64 5.02
C ARG A 772 12.33 -4.19 5.45
N LYS A 773 12.56 -3.91 6.73
CA LYS A 773 12.88 -2.55 7.22
C LYS A 773 14.35 -2.19 7.03
N LEU A 774 15.23 -3.20 7.02
CA LEU A 774 16.65 -3.05 6.66
C LEU A 774 16.93 -3.56 5.24
N SER A 775 17.13 -2.66 4.29
CA SER A 775 17.61 -2.99 2.94
C SER A 775 19.09 -3.39 2.98
N ILE A 776 19.40 -4.53 2.37
CA ILE A 776 20.75 -5.07 2.28
C ILE A 776 21.04 -5.50 0.84
N SER A 777 22.19 -5.06 0.34
CA SER A 777 22.73 -5.45 -0.96
C SER A 777 24.22 -5.68 -0.86
N THR A 778 24.77 -6.48 -1.77
CA THR A 778 26.21 -6.54 -1.99
C THR A 778 26.57 -5.71 -3.21
N VAL A 779 27.63 -4.92 -3.10
CA VAL A 779 28.32 -4.28 -4.21
C VAL A 779 29.37 -5.26 -4.69
N VAL A 780 29.36 -5.55 -5.98
CA VAL A 780 30.30 -6.45 -6.65
C VAL A 780 31.18 -5.56 -7.52
N THR A 781 32.42 -5.34 -7.10
CA THR A 781 33.39 -4.58 -7.89
C THR A 781 34.16 -5.53 -8.78
N ILE A 782 34.12 -5.30 -10.08
CA ILE A 782 34.72 -6.13 -11.12
C ILE A 782 35.87 -5.32 -11.72
N LYS A 783 37.10 -5.79 -11.51
CA LYS A 783 38.29 -5.21 -12.09
C LYS A 783 38.75 -6.09 -13.25
N ASP A 784 38.71 -5.54 -14.46
CA ASP A 784 39.26 -6.16 -15.66
C ASP A 784 40.70 -5.68 -15.82
N ASP A 785 41.63 -6.56 -16.18
CA ASP A 785 43.02 -6.16 -16.43
C ASP A 785 43.16 -5.18 -17.62
N ARG A 786 42.15 -5.12 -18.51
CA ARG A 786 42.12 -4.23 -19.70
C ARG A 786 41.20 -3.02 -19.55
N ARG A 787 40.36 -2.94 -18.51
CA ARG A 787 39.40 -1.83 -18.29
C ARG A 787 39.45 -1.29 -16.87
N GLY A 788 38.80 -0.14 -16.63
CA GLY A 788 38.60 0.38 -15.28
C GLY A 788 37.75 -0.57 -14.42
N ALA A 789 37.74 -0.34 -13.11
CA ALA A 789 36.86 -1.09 -12.23
C ALA A 789 35.40 -0.68 -12.43
N GLU A 790 34.52 -1.65 -12.65
CA GLU A 790 33.07 -1.47 -12.70
C GLU A 790 32.45 -1.99 -11.39
N SER A 791 31.23 -1.55 -11.05
CA SER A 791 30.55 -2.02 -9.84
C SER A 791 29.07 -2.30 -10.10
N GLU A 792 28.66 -3.50 -9.76
CA GLU A 792 27.28 -3.98 -9.86
C GLU A 792 26.66 -4.14 -8.47
N TYR A 793 25.32 -4.08 -8.39
CA TYR A 793 24.60 -4.24 -7.13
C TYR A 793 23.70 -5.46 -7.17
N ILE A 794 23.88 -6.35 -6.20
CA ILE A 794 23.03 -7.53 -6.03
C ILE A 794 22.25 -7.34 -4.73
N THR A 795 20.92 -7.30 -4.83
CA THR A 795 20.05 -7.32 -3.64
C THR A 795 20.00 -8.74 -3.08
N LEU A 796 19.89 -8.87 -1.77
CA LEU A 796 19.75 -10.17 -1.11
C LEU A 796 18.62 -11.01 -1.73
N GLY A 797 18.90 -12.29 -2.01
CA GLY A 797 18.01 -13.21 -2.72
C GLY A 797 18.18 -13.22 -4.25
N LYS A 798 18.87 -12.23 -4.84
CA LYS A 798 19.09 -12.18 -6.30
C LYS A 798 20.42 -12.79 -6.71
N SER A 799 20.49 -13.14 -7.99
CA SER A 799 21.70 -13.59 -8.68
C SER A 799 22.09 -12.60 -9.77
N LEU A 800 23.39 -12.46 -10.01
CA LEU A 800 23.98 -11.67 -11.09
C LEU A 800 24.75 -12.59 -12.03
N HIS A 801 24.51 -12.45 -13.33
CA HIS A 801 25.31 -13.13 -14.35
C HIS A 801 26.42 -12.22 -14.83
N LEU A 802 27.66 -12.71 -14.82
CA LEU A 802 28.79 -12.09 -15.50
C LEU A 802 29.17 -12.95 -16.71
N PRO A 803 28.99 -12.47 -17.96
CA PRO A 803 29.31 -13.24 -19.15
C PRO A 803 30.81 -13.52 -19.25
N ALA A 804 31.19 -14.49 -20.08
CA ALA A 804 32.58 -14.75 -20.41
C ALA A 804 33.19 -13.55 -21.16
N VAL A 805 34.43 -13.18 -20.82
CA VAL A 805 35.20 -12.15 -21.53
C VAL A 805 36.64 -12.62 -21.78
N PRO A 806 37.36 -12.11 -22.80
CA PRO A 806 38.70 -12.60 -23.15
C PRO A 806 39.81 -12.34 -22.12
N SER A 807 39.59 -11.45 -21.16
CA SER A 807 40.55 -11.11 -20.10
C SER A 807 40.18 -11.77 -18.77
N ALA A 808 41.19 -11.99 -17.93
CA ALA A 808 40.95 -12.34 -16.53
C ALA A 808 40.31 -11.14 -15.81
N ARG A 809 39.46 -11.43 -14.83
CA ARG A 809 38.81 -10.41 -14.00
C ARG A 809 39.04 -10.73 -12.54
N ARG A 810 39.12 -9.70 -11.72
CA ARG A 810 39.16 -9.82 -10.27
C ARG A 810 37.88 -9.23 -9.68
N VAL A 811 37.18 -10.00 -8.86
CA VAL A 811 35.91 -9.59 -8.24
C VAL A 811 36.08 -9.45 -6.74
N SER A 812 35.64 -8.30 -6.22
CA SER A 812 35.60 -8.02 -4.79
C SER A 812 34.20 -7.61 -4.35
N PHE A 813 33.93 -7.79 -3.06
CA PHE A 813 32.59 -7.67 -2.51
C PHE A 813 32.56 -6.69 -1.34
N ALA A 814 31.48 -5.92 -1.26
CA ALA A 814 31.19 -5.02 -0.14
C ALA A 814 29.71 -5.08 0.21
N VAL A 815 29.37 -5.03 1.49
CA VAL A 815 27.96 -5.03 1.92
C VAL A 815 27.46 -3.60 2.08
N ARG A 816 26.27 -3.31 1.55
CA ARG A 816 25.58 -2.02 1.67
C ARG A 816 24.29 -2.22 2.46
N LEU A 817 24.13 -1.41 3.51
CA LEU A 817 22.96 -1.39 4.38
C LEU A 817 22.20 -0.07 4.24
N LYS A 818 20.86 -0.10 4.34
CA LYS A 818 20.01 1.09 4.47
C LYS A 818 18.72 0.77 5.22
N GLY A 819 18.43 1.55 6.24
CA GLY A 819 17.22 1.42 7.05
C GLY A 819 17.54 0.97 8.46
N GLU A 820 16.54 0.45 9.14
CA GLU A 820 16.62 -0.01 10.53
C GLU A 820 16.05 -1.42 10.60
N GLY A 821 16.77 -2.37 11.20
CA GLY A 821 16.26 -3.72 11.37
C GLY A 821 17.35 -4.78 11.41
N ARG A 822 16.96 -6.00 11.05
CA ARG A 822 17.80 -7.19 11.03
C ARG A 822 17.90 -7.83 9.65
N ALA A 823 19.10 -8.29 9.31
CA ALA A 823 19.35 -9.08 8.13
C ALA A 823 20.32 -10.22 8.43
N ALA A 824 20.07 -11.38 7.85
CA ALA A 824 20.97 -12.53 7.89
C ALA A 824 21.59 -12.74 6.51
N ILE A 825 22.92 -12.87 6.44
CA ILE A 825 23.65 -13.31 5.24
C ILE A 825 24.06 -14.75 5.45
N ARG A 826 23.67 -15.63 4.54
CA ARG A 826 23.93 -17.08 4.59
C ARG A 826 25.04 -17.51 3.65
N ALA A 827 25.05 -16.97 2.43
CA ALA A 827 26.06 -17.31 1.44
C ALA A 827 26.28 -16.18 0.44
N LEU A 828 27.49 -16.15 -0.10
CA LEU A 828 27.88 -15.35 -1.25
C LEU A 828 28.75 -16.27 -2.12
N ASP A 829 28.15 -16.78 -3.18
CA ASP A 829 28.73 -17.86 -3.99
C ASP A 829 29.04 -17.34 -5.40
N CYS A 830 30.20 -17.73 -5.93
CA CYS A 830 30.54 -17.59 -7.35
C CYS A 830 30.46 -18.97 -8.01
N ILE A 831 29.57 -19.11 -8.99
CA ILE A 831 29.27 -20.37 -9.67
C ILE A 831 29.84 -20.26 -11.07
N SER A 832 30.87 -21.05 -11.38
CA SER A 832 31.51 -21.03 -12.69
C SER A 832 30.76 -21.92 -13.66
N LEU A 833 30.37 -21.35 -14.79
CA LEU A 833 29.68 -22.06 -15.86
C LEU A 833 30.71 -22.60 -16.84
N GLU A 834 30.58 -23.88 -17.21
CA GLU A 834 31.27 -24.41 -18.38
C GLU A 834 30.70 -23.68 -19.61
N ALA A 835 31.56 -23.04 -20.39
CA ALA A 835 31.19 -22.06 -21.41
C ALA A 835 30.11 -22.61 -22.35
N PRO A 836 28.93 -21.97 -22.46
CA PRO A 836 28.08 -22.18 -23.61
C PRO A 836 28.75 -21.46 -24.79
N MET A 837 29.31 -22.22 -25.75
CA MET A 837 29.63 -21.66 -27.08
C MET A 837 28.37 -21.71 -27.95
N PRO A 838 28.12 -20.76 -28.89
CA PRO A 838 29.01 -19.72 -29.48
C PRO A 838 28.48 -18.27 -29.26
N SER A 839 29.18 -17.13 -29.48
CA SER A 839 29.86 -16.65 -30.69
C SER A 839 31.00 -15.62 -30.43
N ASN A 840 31.91 -15.55 -31.39
CA ASN A 840 33.11 -14.72 -31.49
C ASN A 840 32.84 -13.22 -31.82
N ASP A 841 31.78 -12.58 -31.33
CA ASP A 841 31.35 -11.25 -31.86
C ASP A 841 31.72 -10.02 -31.02
N LEU A 842 32.48 -10.16 -29.92
CA LEU A 842 32.91 -9.01 -29.11
C LEU A 842 34.31 -8.55 -29.52
N ASP A 843 34.47 -7.25 -29.79
CA ASP A 843 35.78 -6.64 -30.00
C ASP A 843 36.60 -6.51 -28.69
N THR A 844 37.85 -6.04 -28.79
CA THR A 844 38.73 -5.84 -27.62
C THR A 844 38.20 -4.84 -26.59
N SER A 845 37.25 -3.98 -26.96
CA SER A 845 36.58 -3.00 -26.08
C SER A 845 35.18 -3.45 -25.63
N GLY A 846 34.76 -4.69 -25.93
CA GLY A 846 33.56 -5.35 -25.39
C GLY A 846 32.26 -4.83 -25.95
N TYR A 847 32.32 -4.29 -27.16
CA TYR A 847 31.16 -3.94 -27.95
C TYR A 847 30.99 -4.99 -29.04
N ARG A 848 29.73 -5.32 -29.35
CA ARG A 848 29.40 -6.08 -30.54
C ARG A 848 29.45 -5.15 -31.75
N ALA A 849 30.13 -5.57 -32.81
CA ALA A 849 30.08 -4.84 -34.08
C ALA A 849 28.63 -4.83 -34.59
N PHE A 850 28.16 -3.67 -35.06
CA PHE A 850 26.83 -3.50 -35.62
C PHE A 850 26.90 -2.68 -36.90
N ASP A 851 26.28 -3.19 -37.95
CA ASP A 851 26.11 -2.45 -39.20
C ASP A 851 24.85 -1.59 -39.11
N VAL A 852 25.00 -0.26 -39.24
CA VAL A 852 23.86 0.68 -39.25
C VAL A 852 22.93 0.45 -40.45
N ALA A 853 23.39 -0.25 -41.50
CA ALA A 853 22.56 -0.70 -42.62
C ALA A 853 21.88 -2.06 -42.39
N ALA A 854 21.95 -2.62 -41.16
CA ALA A 854 21.32 -3.89 -40.83
C ALA A 854 19.81 -3.87 -41.12
N THR A 855 19.31 -4.93 -41.75
CA THR A 855 17.88 -5.08 -42.03
C THR A 855 17.08 -5.28 -40.74
N PRO A 856 15.78 -4.93 -40.72
CA PRO A 856 14.91 -5.22 -39.57
C PRO A 856 14.96 -6.69 -39.12
N ASP A 857 15.03 -7.63 -40.07
CA ASP A 857 15.18 -9.06 -39.77
C ASP A 857 16.51 -9.37 -39.05
N SER A 858 17.60 -8.71 -39.45
CA SER A 858 18.90 -8.87 -38.79
C SER A 858 18.86 -8.33 -37.35
N ILE A 859 18.13 -7.24 -37.14
CA ILE A 859 17.94 -6.62 -35.82
C ILE A 859 17.03 -7.50 -34.94
N ALA A 860 15.96 -8.08 -35.50
CA ALA A 860 15.07 -9.00 -34.77
C ALA A 860 15.80 -10.27 -34.29
N ASN A 861 16.85 -10.68 -35.01
CA ASN A 861 17.69 -11.82 -34.67
C ASN A 861 18.82 -11.48 -33.68
N LEU A 862 18.91 -10.24 -33.18
CA LEU A 862 19.87 -9.89 -32.14
C LEU A 862 19.65 -10.71 -30.86
N PRO A 863 20.71 -10.95 -30.07
CA PRO A 863 20.59 -11.64 -28.80
C PRO A 863 19.51 -11.03 -27.90
N GLN A 864 18.63 -11.86 -27.34
CA GLN A 864 17.56 -11.46 -26.42
C GLN A 864 18.08 -11.15 -25.00
N VAL A 865 19.29 -10.60 -24.92
CA VAL A 865 19.95 -10.17 -23.69
C VAL A 865 20.47 -8.75 -23.85
N THR A 866 20.63 -8.04 -22.73
CA THR A 866 21.21 -6.68 -22.77
C THR A 866 22.63 -6.73 -23.32
N ALA A 867 22.93 -5.89 -24.32
CA ALA A 867 24.25 -5.82 -24.93
C ALA A 867 24.61 -4.40 -25.36
N ASN A 868 25.92 -4.13 -25.39
CA ASN A 868 26.48 -2.90 -25.94
C ASN A 868 26.96 -3.14 -27.38
N TYR A 869 26.69 -2.18 -28.24
CA TYR A 869 26.98 -2.24 -29.66
C TYR A 869 27.79 -1.02 -30.09
N ARG A 870 28.61 -1.23 -31.12
CA ARG A 870 29.42 -0.21 -31.77
C ARG A 870 29.21 -0.29 -33.27
N CYS A 871 28.93 0.85 -33.90
CA CYS A 871 28.97 1.01 -35.34
C CYS A 871 30.10 1.96 -35.71
N ASP A 872 30.98 1.59 -36.64
CA ASP A 872 32.04 2.47 -37.14
C ASP A 872 31.53 3.29 -38.34
N LEU A 873 31.49 4.61 -38.16
CA LEU A 873 31.04 5.58 -39.17
C LEU A 873 32.22 6.44 -39.61
N SER A 874 32.77 6.19 -40.79
CA SER A 874 33.92 6.95 -41.34
C SER A 874 35.11 7.05 -40.36
N GLY A 875 35.39 5.98 -39.62
CA GLY A 875 36.46 5.93 -38.61
C GLY A 875 36.09 6.49 -37.22
N THR A 876 34.86 6.96 -37.03
CA THR A 876 34.34 7.43 -35.74
C THR A 876 33.24 6.50 -35.21
N PRO A 877 33.34 6.00 -33.97
CA PRO A 877 32.39 5.04 -33.44
C PRO A 877 31.09 5.69 -32.93
N LEU A 878 29.94 5.14 -33.34
CA LEU A 878 28.63 5.35 -32.72
C LEU A 878 28.35 4.21 -31.73
N TYR A 879 28.14 4.56 -30.47
CA TYR A 879 27.87 3.59 -29.41
C TYR A 879 26.40 3.62 -28.99
N PHE A 880 25.81 2.44 -28.87
CA PHE A 880 24.46 2.28 -28.31
C PHE A 880 24.36 1.03 -27.43
N ARG A 881 23.38 1.03 -26.53
CA ARG A 881 22.99 -0.12 -25.72
C ARG A 881 21.57 -0.52 -26.07
N TYR A 882 21.36 -1.80 -26.31
CA TYR A 882 20.03 -2.36 -26.53
C TYR A 882 19.66 -3.30 -25.38
N VAL A 883 18.46 -3.11 -24.85
CA VAL A 883 17.86 -3.89 -23.77
C VAL A 883 16.56 -4.48 -24.31
N PRO A 884 16.57 -5.75 -24.75
CA PRO A 884 15.35 -6.43 -25.18
C PRO A 884 14.43 -6.69 -23.98
N ASN A 885 13.13 -6.59 -24.22
CA ASN A 885 12.08 -6.82 -23.22
C ASN A 885 10.95 -7.71 -23.75
N GLY A 886 11.07 -8.24 -24.98
CA GLY A 886 10.01 -9.04 -25.63
C GLY A 886 8.74 -8.26 -25.98
N SER A 887 8.76 -6.93 -25.79
CA SER A 887 7.63 -6.04 -26.05
C SER A 887 7.52 -5.72 -27.55
N GLN A 888 6.33 -5.36 -28.00
CA GLN A 888 6.13 -4.73 -29.32
C GLN A 888 6.34 -3.21 -29.26
N ASN A 889 6.87 -2.65 -28.18
CA ASN A 889 7.13 -1.21 -28.07
C ASN A 889 8.63 -0.91 -28.06
N LEU A 890 8.99 0.32 -28.42
CA LEU A 890 10.38 0.82 -28.38
C LEU A 890 10.46 2.11 -27.57
N LEU A 891 11.44 2.19 -26.67
CA LEU A 891 11.82 3.40 -25.95
C LEU A 891 13.26 3.79 -26.31
N VAL A 892 13.44 4.97 -26.90
CA VAL A 892 14.75 5.52 -27.25
C VAL A 892 15.13 6.61 -26.25
N PHE A 893 16.33 6.51 -25.66
CA PHE A 893 16.85 7.50 -24.71
C PHE A 893 18.06 8.25 -25.24
N PHE A 894 18.02 9.57 -25.04
CA PHE A 894 19.12 10.51 -25.28
C PHE A 894 19.53 11.20 -23.97
N HIS A 895 20.83 11.30 -23.71
CA HIS A 895 21.36 12.00 -22.54
C HIS A 895 21.38 13.52 -22.76
N SER A 896 21.32 14.27 -21.65
CA SER A 896 21.52 15.73 -21.65
C SER A 896 23.00 16.09 -21.61
N ALA A 897 23.35 17.36 -21.37
CA ALA A 897 24.73 17.79 -21.18
C ALA A 897 25.42 17.01 -20.04
N LEU A 898 26.65 16.54 -20.31
CA LEU A 898 27.44 15.72 -19.40
C LEU A 898 28.36 16.58 -18.53
N THR A 899 28.52 16.24 -17.26
CA THR A 899 29.59 16.84 -16.44
C THR A 899 30.90 16.13 -16.75
N ARG A 900 31.85 16.80 -17.40
CA ARG A 900 33.14 16.20 -17.80
C ARG A 900 34.08 16.12 -16.59
N THR A 901 34.33 14.90 -16.09
CA THR A 901 35.28 14.58 -15.01
C THR A 901 36.10 13.35 -15.39
N ALA A 902 37.24 13.12 -14.72
CA ALA A 902 38.08 11.93 -14.97
C ALA A 902 37.35 10.58 -14.75
N ASP A 903 36.23 10.59 -14.03
CA ASP A 903 35.41 9.41 -13.71
C ASP A 903 34.28 9.17 -14.74
N ASN A 904 33.99 10.14 -15.62
CA ASN A 904 32.91 10.06 -16.62
C ASN A 904 33.49 9.83 -18.02
N LYS A 905 33.84 8.57 -18.32
CA LYS A 905 34.31 8.13 -19.65
C LYS A 905 33.17 7.94 -20.63
N MET A 906 33.45 8.14 -21.91
CA MET A 906 32.55 7.82 -23.02
C MET A 906 32.67 6.33 -23.40
N PRO A 907 31.58 5.69 -23.86
CA PRO A 907 30.24 6.24 -24.11
C PRO A 907 29.38 6.40 -22.85
N ALA A 908 28.44 7.34 -22.89
CA ALA A 908 27.50 7.63 -21.81
C ALA A 908 26.07 7.25 -22.20
N PHE A 909 25.38 6.49 -21.34
CA PHE A 909 24.00 6.06 -21.59
C PHE A 909 23.03 6.61 -20.53
N ALA A 910 21.96 7.26 -20.97
CA ALA A 910 20.82 7.61 -20.14
C ALA A 910 19.72 6.55 -20.24
N GLY A 911 18.87 6.44 -19.20
CA GLY A 911 17.68 5.60 -19.25
C GLY A 911 17.72 4.27 -18.49
N ASN A 912 18.83 3.91 -17.83
CA ASN A 912 18.94 2.65 -17.04
C ASN A 912 17.81 2.46 -16.01
N GLY A 913 17.24 3.55 -15.47
CA GLY A 913 16.12 3.46 -14.53
C GLY A 913 14.79 3.00 -15.13
N ALA A 914 14.66 2.95 -16.45
CA ALA A 914 13.47 2.44 -17.12
C ALA A 914 13.50 0.91 -17.33
N ILE A 915 14.66 0.27 -17.15
CA ILE A 915 14.82 -1.18 -17.35
C ILE A 915 13.92 -1.95 -16.37
N GLY A 916 13.00 -2.76 -16.90
CA GLY A 916 12.04 -3.53 -16.12
C GLY A 916 10.92 -2.69 -15.48
N LEU A 917 10.84 -1.39 -15.78
CA LEU A 917 9.80 -0.49 -15.28
C LEU A 917 8.70 -0.22 -16.31
N VAL A 918 9.05 -0.24 -17.60
CA VAL A 918 8.15 0.04 -18.72
C VAL A 918 8.04 -1.18 -19.64
N ASP A 919 6.88 -1.35 -20.27
CA ASP A 919 6.66 -2.38 -21.29
C ASP A 919 7.19 -1.92 -22.66
N ALA A 920 8.52 -1.89 -22.81
CA ALA A 920 9.20 -1.55 -24.06
C ALA A 920 10.60 -2.15 -24.15
N ASN A 921 11.06 -2.44 -25.36
CA ASN A 921 12.49 -2.60 -25.62
C ASN A 921 13.17 -1.24 -25.49
N ILE A 922 14.39 -1.17 -24.95
CA ILE A 922 15.06 0.10 -24.69
C ILE A 922 16.31 0.22 -25.54
N LEU A 923 16.40 1.30 -26.32
CA LEU A 923 17.57 1.70 -27.10
C LEU A 923 18.17 2.97 -26.48
N MET A 924 19.40 2.88 -25.97
CA MET A 924 20.11 4.01 -25.35
C MET A 924 21.27 4.42 -26.26
N ILE A 925 21.28 5.67 -26.71
CA ILE A 925 22.26 6.16 -27.67
C ILE A 925 23.19 7.17 -26.98
N SER A 926 24.50 6.95 -27.06
CA SER A 926 25.50 7.92 -26.61
C SER A 926 25.73 8.95 -27.71
N ASP A 927 25.87 10.23 -27.38
CA ASP A 927 26.17 11.27 -28.37
C ASP A 927 27.58 11.01 -28.96
N PRO A 928 27.68 10.70 -30.27
CA PRO A 928 28.94 10.25 -30.87
C PRO A 928 29.95 11.37 -31.08
N ALA A 929 29.54 12.64 -30.99
CA ALA A 929 30.45 13.79 -31.10
C ALA A 929 31.19 14.09 -29.79
N ILE A 930 30.75 13.51 -28.66
CA ILE A 930 31.44 13.65 -27.37
C ILE A 930 32.34 12.42 -27.19
N THR A 931 33.65 12.64 -27.13
CA THR A 931 34.66 11.57 -27.01
C THR A 931 35.51 11.76 -25.77
N ASP A 932 36.31 10.77 -25.39
CA ASP A 932 37.27 10.94 -24.29
C ASP A 932 38.38 11.96 -24.62
N ASP A 933 38.64 12.19 -25.91
CA ASP A 933 39.71 13.07 -26.41
C ASP A 933 39.30 14.55 -26.48
N ASN A 934 38.04 14.88 -26.18
CA ASN A 934 37.55 16.25 -26.21
C ASN A 934 36.92 16.69 -24.87
N ASN A 935 36.75 18.00 -24.71
CA ASN A 935 36.27 18.61 -23.47
C ASN A 935 34.84 19.18 -23.59
N ILE A 936 34.14 18.89 -24.69
CA ILE A 936 32.76 19.34 -24.85
C ILE A 936 31.82 18.50 -23.97
N SER A 937 30.80 19.15 -23.41
CA SER A 937 29.80 18.51 -22.55
C SER A 937 28.48 18.25 -23.27
N LEU A 938 28.30 18.81 -24.47
CA LEU A 938 27.03 18.81 -25.19
C LEU A 938 27.29 18.94 -26.70
N ALA A 939 26.66 18.07 -27.49
CA ALA A 939 26.72 18.10 -28.96
C ALA A 939 25.38 17.80 -29.66
N TRP A 940 24.28 17.77 -28.90
CA TRP A 940 22.89 17.66 -29.38
C TRP A 940 22.60 16.47 -30.31
N TYR A 941 23.49 15.48 -30.40
CA TYR A 941 23.43 14.42 -31.41
C TYR A 941 23.38 14.99 -32.84
N ALA A 942 23.88 16.22 -33.05
CA ALA A 942 23.63 16.99 -34.27
C ALA A 942 24.66 16.72 -35.38
N GLY A 943 25.87 16.25 -35.06
CA GLY A 943 26.87 15.87 -36.07
C GLY A 943 28.31 16.21 -35.72
N MET A 944 29.20 15.83 -36.61
CA MET A 944 30.55 16.39 -36.72
C MET A 944 30.95 16.47 -38.20
N GLU A 945 31.96 17.26 -38.51
CA GLU A 945 32.48 17.43 -39.86
C GLU A 945 32.90 16.09 -40.46
N GLY A 946 32.41 15.80 -41.67
CA GLY A 946 32.75 14.58 -42.40
C GLY A 946 32.05 13.29 -41.95
N VAL A 947 31.19 13.32 -40.91
CA VAL A 947 30.50 12.11 -40.41
C VAL A 947 28.97 12.30 -40.34
N PRO A 948 28.16 11.48 -41.04
CA PRO A 948 26.71 11.68 -41.18
C PRO A 948 25.91 11.11 -39.99
N PHE A 949 26.14 11.60 -38.77
CA PHE A 949 25.48 11.05 -37.58
C PHE A 949 23.96 11.17 -37.58
N GLN A 950 23.41 12.29 -38.06
CA GLN A 950 21.95 12.48 -38.13
C GLN A 950 21.29 11.40 -39.00
N THR A 951 21.88 11.07 -40.15
CA THR A 951 21.38 9.98 -41.00
C THR A 951 21.56 8.62 -40.33
N ALA A 952 22.72 8.36 -39.73
CA ALA A 952 23.02 7.06 -39.11
C ALA A 952 22.12 6.76 -37.90
N ILE A 953 21.91 7.75 -37.03
CA ILE A 953 21.05 7.61 -35.85
C ILE A 953 19.58 7.48 -36.26
N GLN A 954 19.12 8.20 -37.29
CA GLN A 954 17.79 8.04 -37.85
C GLN A 954 17.56 6.60 -38.35
N ASN A 955 18.46 6.09 -39.20
CA ASN A 955 18.37 4.73 -39.74
C ASN A 955 18.38 3.67 -38.63
N LEU A 956 19.21 3.87 -37.60
CA LEU A 956 19.27 2.99 -36.44
C LEU A 956 17.91 2.92 -35.73
N ILE A 957 17.31 4.07 -35.42
CA ILE A 957 16.04 4.14 -34.70
C ILE A 957 14.91 3.52 -35.53
N GLU A 958 14.85 3.82 -36.84
CA GLU A 958 13.88 3.24 -37.76
C GLU A 958 14.02 1.72 -37.87
N GLY A 959 15.25 1.22 -37.99
CA GLY A 959 15.55 -0.21 -38.04
C GLY A 959 15.03 -0.94 -36.79
N PHE A 960 15.35 -0.42 -35.60
CA PHE A 960 14.85 -0.99 -34.34
C PHE A 960 13.34 -0.86 -34.18
N SER A 961 12.75 0.26 -34.58
CA SER A 961 11.29 0.47 -34.52
C SER A 961 10.55 -0.55 -35.40
N HIS A 962 11.05 -0.81 -36.61
CA HIS A 962 10.49 -1.84 -37.48
C HIS A 962 10.72 -3.26 -36.95
N ALA A 963 11.93 -3.57 -36.47
CA ALA A 963 12.30 -4.91 -36.02
C ALA A 963 11.48 -5.41 -34.83
N VAL A 964 11.10 -4.51 -33.90
CA VAL A 964 10.25 -4.90 -32.75
C VAL A 964 8.76 -4.92 -33.09
N GLY A 965 8.38 -4.63 -34.34
CA GLY A 965 6.98 -4.56 -34.77
C GLY A 965 6.20 -3.40 -34.15
N SER A 966 6.87 -2.25 -33.95
CA SER A 966 6.48 -1.23 -32.97
C SER A 966 4.99 -0.83 -32.99
N ARG A 967 4.27 -1.16 -31.92
CA ARG A 967 2.94 -0.63 -31.61
C ARG A 967 3.02 0.82 -31.12
N ARG A 968 4.07 1.16 -30.37
CA ARG A 968 4.41 2.52 -29.93
C ARG A 968 5.92 2.68 -29.80
N THR A 969 6.48 3.65 -30.53
CA THR A 969 7.86 4.12 -30.33
C THR A 969 7.83 5.43 -29.57
N VAL A 970 8.57 5.52 -28.47
CA VAL A 970 8.70 6.75 -27.68
C VAL A 970 10.17 7.17 -27.63
N LEU A 971 10.48 8.42 -27.97
CA LEU A 971 11.80 9.00 -27.90
C LEU A 971 11.83 10.00 -26.74
N TYR A 972 12.75 9.86 -25.79
CA TYR A 972 12.85 10.75 -24.63
C TYR A 972 14.23 11.38 -24.50
N GLY A 973 14.25 12.68 -24.18
CA GLY A 973 15.46 13.35 -23.72
C GLY A 973 15.17 14.74 -23.15
N GLY A 974 16.10 15.24 -22.33
CA GLY A 974 16.06 16.59 -21.76
C GLY A 974 17.15 17.50 -22.32
N SER A 975 16.89 18.81 -22.42
CA SER A 975 17.84 19.79 -22.97
C SER A 975 18.33 19.36 -24.35
N GLY A 976 19.60 19.00 -24.50
CA GLY A 976 20.18 18.63 -25.80
C GLY A 976 19.72 17.26 -26.26
N GLY A 977 19.42 16.35 -25.33
CA GLY A 977 18.69 15.12 -25.64
C GLY A 977 17.23 15.38 -26.00
N GLY A 978 16.66 16.49 -25.55
CA GLY A 978 15.33 16.96 -25.96
C GLY A 978 15.31 17.42 -27.40
N PHE A 979 16.36 18.13 -27.85
CA PHE A 979 16.59 18.42 -29.27
C PHE A 979 16.64 17.12 -30.08
N ALA A 980 17.44 16.14 -29.64
CA ALA A 980 17.54 14.83 -30.32
C ALA A 980 16.20 14.08 -30.38
N SER A 981 15.46 14.01 -29.27
CA SER A 981 14.13 13.38 -29.22
C SER A 981 13.16 13.98 -30.24
N LEU A 982 13.10 15.31 -30.32
CA LEU A 982 12.25 16.02 -31.28
C LEU A 982 12.77 15.89 -32.71
N TYR A 983 14.08 15.91 -32.92
CA TYR A 983 14.71 15.77 -34.23
C TYR A 983 14.46 14.40 -34.87
N TYR A 984 14.80 13.32 -34.15
CA TYR A 984 14.72 11.96 -34.68
C TYR A 984 13.29 11.41 -34.72
N GLY A 985 12.38 11.96 -33.91
CA GLY A 985 10.97 11.57 -33.92
C GLY A 985 10.16 12.20 -35.06
N ARG A 986 10.57 13.36 -35.57
CA ARG A 986 9.75 14.17 -36.50
C ARG A 986 9.34 13.47 -37.80
N ASN A 987 10.14 12.50 -38.25
CA ASN A 987 9.89 11.73 -39.46
C ASN A 987 9.46 10.28 -39.16
N LEU A 988 9.07 9.98 -37.92
CA LEU A 988 8.68 8.63 -37.49
C LEU A 988 7.17 8.60 -37.18
N PRO A 989 6.31 8.23 -38.15
CA PRO A 989 4.85 8.16 -37.95
C PRO A 989 4.46 7.28 -36.77
N ASN A 990 3.34 7.62 -36.12
CA ASN A 990 2.79 6.86 -34.97
C ASN A 990 3.75 6.72 -33.77
N SER A 991 4.76 7.58 -33.68
CA SER A 991 5.67 7.65 -32.54
C SER A 991 5.36 8.84 -31.62
N TYR A 992 6.00 8.86 -30.45
CA TYR A 992 5.92 9.96 -29.47
C TYR A 992 7.31 10.53 -29.19
N SER A 993 7.50 11.84 -29.31
CA SER A 993 8.70 12.53 -28.83
C SER A 993 8.40 13.27 -27.54
N ILE A 994 9.18 13.03 -26.50
CA ILE A 994 9.08 13.71 -25.21
C ILE A 994 10.35 14.55 -25.01
N GLY A 995 10.22 15.85 -25.25
CA GLY A 995 11.28 16.83 -25.04
C GLY A 995 11.10 17.55 -23.71
N ALA A 996 12.04 17.42 -22.78
CA ALA A 996 12.04 18.14 -21.51
C ALA A 996 12.97 19.35 -21.52
N ASN A 997 12.42 20.56 -21.38
CA ASN A 997 13.11 21.84 -21.59
C ASN A 997 14.03 21.79 -22.84
N PRO A 998 13.50 21.38 -24.02
CA PRO A 998 14.35 21.08 -25.17
C PRO A 998 14.95 22.36 -25.75
N GLN A 999 16.20 22.27 -26.20
CA GLN A 999 16.70 23.27 -27.15
C GLN A 999 16.05 23.04 -28.52
N ILE A 1000 15.75 24.14 -29.22
CA ILE A 1000 15.05 24.12 -30.52
C ILE A 1000 15.94 24.62 -31.65
N ASN A 1001 16.77 25.62 -31.38
CA ASN A 1001 17.78 26.11 -32.30
C ASN A 1001 19.12 26.12 -31.58
N ILE A 1002 20.07 25.32 -32.04
CA ILE A 1002 21.38 25.21 -31.40
C ILE A 1002 22.09 26.57 -31.40
N SER A 1003 21.94 27.40 -32.44
CA SER A 1003 22.63 28.70 -32.52
C SER A 1003 22.14 29.72 -31.50
N SER A 1004 20.93 29.53 -30.97
CA SER A 1004 20.32 30.42 -29.98
C SER A 1004 20.58 30.01 -28.52
N TYR A 1005 21.33 28.93 -28.30
CA TYR A 1005 21.71 28.48 -26.97
C TYR A 1005 22.95 29.24 -26.45
N ASN A 1006 23.49 28.84 -25.29
CA ASN A 1006 24.67 29.43 -24.68
C ASN A 1006 25.86 29.51 -25.65
N GLU A 1007 26.30 30.74 -25.93
CA GLU A 1007 27.34 31.06 -26.92
C GLU A 1007 28.61 30.21 -26.73
N GLY A 1008 29.13 30.13 -25.51
CA GLY A 1008 30.35 29.37 -25.21
C GLY A 1008 30.21 27.87 -25.50
N SER A 1009 29.05 27.28 -25.22
CA SER A 1009 28.79 25.86 -25.51
C SER A 1009 28.73 25.59 -27.01
N VAL A 1010 28.07 26.47 -27.76
CA VAL A 1010 27.94 26.35 -29.23
C VAL A 1010 29.29 26.58 -29.91
N THR A 1011 30.05 27.58 -29.47
CA THR A 1011 31.41 27.84 -29.97
C THR A 1011 32.35 26.67 -29.68
N ALA A 1012 32.29 26.08 -28.48
CA ALA A 1012 33.11 24.92 -28.14
C ALA A 1012 32.78 23.70 -29.02
N TYR A 1013 31.49 23.45 -29.27
CA TYR A 1013 31.04 22.43 -30.21
C TYR A 1013 31.53 22.69 -31.63
N LEU A 1014 31.37 23.91 -32.16
CA LEU A 1014 31.83 24.25 -33.50
C LEU A 1014 33.35 24.13 -33.65
N ASN A 1015 34.12 24.60 -32.67
CA ASN A 1015 35.58 24.51 -32.72
C ASN A 1015 36.10 23.06 -32.66
N THR A 1016 35.38 22.19 -31.94
CA THR A 1016 35.77 20.79 -31.75
C THR A 1016 35.31 19.91 -32.90
N CYS A 1017 34.04 20.06 -33.31
CA CYS A 1017 33.38 19.17 -34.25
C CYS A 1017 33.34 19.71 -35.69
N PHE A 1018 33.51 21.01 -35.90
CA PHE A 1018 33.49 21.67 -37.22
C PHE A 1018 34.59 22.72 -37.36
N PRO A 1019 35.88 22.33 -37.19
CA PRO A 1019 36.99 23.26 -37.27
C PRO A 1019 37.05 24.04 -38.59
N SER A 1020 36.52 23.49 -39.70
CA SER A 1020 36.51 24.17 -41.00
C SER A 1020 35.40 25.21 -41.16
N SER A 1021 34.50 25.38 -40.19
CA SER A 1021 33.38 26.35 -40.24
C SER A 1021 33.79 27.83 -40.21
N GLY A 1022 35.09 28.13 -40.15
CA GLY A 1022 35.64 29.48 -40.23
C GLY A 1022 35.32 30.40 -39.05
N GLU A 1023 35.54 31.70 -39.24
CA GLU A 1023 35.23 32.76 -38.26
C GLU A 1023 33.85 33.39 -38.53
N GLY A 1024 33.20 33.93 -37.50
CA GLY A 1024 31.89 34.58 -37.59
C GLY A 1024 30.96 34.22 -36.44
N SER A 1025 29.70 34.66 -36.51
CA SER A 1025 28.69 34.31 -35.51
C SER A 1025 28.42 32.79 -35.49
N ASN A 1026 28.07 32.24 -34.32
CA ASN A 1026 27.73 30.82 -34.20
C ASN A 1026 26.64 30.37 -35.20
N ASP A 1027 25.65 31.21 -35.49
CA ASP A 1027 24.62 30.92 -36.49
C ASP A 1027 25.18 30.86 -37.91
N SER A 1028 26.03 31.81 -38.30
CA SER A 1028 26.68 31.83 -39.62
C SER A 1028 27.59 30.62 -39.82
N ARG A 1029 28.28 30.18 -38.76
CA ARG A 1029 29.14 29.00 -38.76
C ARG A 1029 28.33 27.71 -38.86
N LEU A 1030 27.26 27.57 -38.08
CA LEU A 1030 26.36 26.41 -38.14
C LEU A 1030 25.73 26.22 -39.53
N LYS A 1031 25.35 27.30 -40.23
CA LYS A 1031 24.84 27.22 -41.62
C LYS A 1031 25.81 26.58 -42.60
N GLN A 1032 27.11 26.73 -42.38
CA GLN A 1032 28.16 26.17 -43.25
C GLN A 1032 28.41 24.68 -43.00
N THR A 1033 27.94 24.14 -41.86
CA THR A 1033 28.18 22.74 -41.49
C THR A 1033 27.30 21.74 -42.24
N GLY A 1034 26.16 22.19 -42.78
CA GLY A 1034 25.18 21.33 -43.45
C GLY A 1034 24.36 20.44 -42.51
N ILE A 1035 24.56 20.52 -41.18
CA ILE A 1035 23.70 19.83 -40.21
C ILE A 1035 22.39 20.57 -40.06
N ASP A 1036 21.34 19.84 -39.73
CA ASP A 1036 20.09 20.46 -39.33
C ASP A 1036 20.12 20.76 -37.83
N TYR A 1037 20.21 22.04 -37.50
CA TYR A 1037 20.39 22.56 -36.14
C TYR A 1037 19.16 23.33 -35.63
N THR A 1038 18.04 23.31 -36.37
CA THR A 1038 16.82 24.05 -36.05
C THR A 1038 15.57 23.20 -36.17
N LEU A 1039 14.74 23.21 -35.15
CA LEU A 1039 13.48 22.47 -35.12
C LEU A 1039 12.27 23.41 -35.28
N SER A 1040 11.24 22.92 -35.95
CA SER A 1040 9.95 23.57 -36.05
C SER A 1040 8.83 22.54 -35.98
N ARG A 1041 7.71 22.92 -35.37
CA ARG A 1041 6.51 22.08 -35.28
C ARG A 1041 5.88 21.75 -36.63
N ASN A 1042 6.10 22.59 -37.65
CA ASN A 1042 5.44 22.45 -38.95
C ASN A 1042 5.95 21.23 -39.75
N PHE A 1043 7.01 20.58 -39.29
CA PHE A 1043 7.67 19.46 -39.96
C PHE A 1043 7.70 18.22 -39.05
N GLN A 1044 6.56 17.84 -38.48
CA GLN A 1044 6.40 16.70 -37.55
C GLN A 1044 5.31 15.74 -38.06
N GLN A 1045 5.62 14.44 -38.12
CA GLN A 1045 4.70 13.35 -38.43
C GLN A 1045 4.31 12.52 -37.20
N ASN A 1046 4.87 12.86 -36.04
CA ASN A 1046 4.69 12.14 -34.78
C ASN A 1046 3.95 12.98 -33.75
N THR A 1047 3.63 12.39 -32.60
CA THR A 1047 3.05 13.11 -31.47
C THR A 1047 4.16 13.69 -30.57
N VAL A 1048 4.14 14.98 -30.30
CA VAL A 1048 5.10 15.67 -29.44
C VAL A 1048 4.48 15.96 -28.07
N ILE A 1049 5.17 15.55 -27.02
CA ILE A 1049 4.92 15.92 -25.63
C ILE A 1049 6.03 16.90 -25.21
N TYR A 1050 5.72 18.19 -25.29
CA TYR A 1050 6.65 19.26 -24.96
C TYR A 1050 6.53 19.59 -23.47
N LEU A 1051 7.53 19.20 -22.68
CA LEU A 1051 7.57 19.45 -21.24
C LEU A 1051 8.40 20.70 -20.95
N GLN A 1052 7.81 21.72 -20.34
CA GLN A 1052 8.48 23.00 -20.06
C GLN A 1052 8.36 23.40 -18.59
N ASN A 1053 9.49 23.71 -17.97
CA ASN A 1053 9.53 24.39 -16.67
C ASN A 1053 9.24 25.88 -16.87
N VAL A 1054 8.25 26.44 -16.15
CA VAL A 1054 7.87 27.86 -16.24
C VAL A 1054 8.98 28.82 -15.77
N HIS A 1055 9.90 28.34 -14.94
CA HIS A 1055 10.98 29.15 -14.37
C HIS A 1055 12.24 29.19 -15.26
N ASP A 1056 12.20 28.54 -16.42
CA ASP A 1056 13.28 28.50 -17.39
C ASP A 1056 13.10 29.60 -18.45
N HIS A 1057 13.35 30.84 -18.04
CA HIS A 1057 13.09 32.02 -18.86
C HIS A 1057 13.82 32.01 -20.21
N HIS A 1058 15.03 31.44 -20.28
CA HIS A 1058 15.75 31.36 -21.56
C HIS A 1058 15.02 30.44 -22.54
N HIS A 1059 14.61 29.25 -22.12
CA HIS A 1059 13.90 28.33 -23.01
C HIS A 1059 12.50 28.84 -23.36
N ILE A 1060 11.79 29.47 -22.42
CA ILE A 1060 10.46 30.05 -22.68
C ILE A 1060 10.53 31.24 -23.64
N ASN A 1061 11.52 32.12 -23.49
CA ASN A 1061 11.57 33.36 -24.27
C ASN A 1061 12.33 33.22 -25.60
N VAL A 1062 13.20 32.22 -25.72
CA VAL A 1062 14.06 32.04 -26.91
C VAL A 1062 13.69 30.78 -27.67
N HIS A 1063 13.73 29.60 -27.04
CA HIS A 1063 13.56 28.34 -27.75
C HIS A 1063 12.10 27.99 -28.07
N LEU A 1064 11.20 28.17 -27.11
CA LEU A 1064 9.78 27.84 -27.26
C LEU A 1064 9.13 28.64 -28.42
N PRO A 1065 9.26 29.98 -28.54
CA PRO A 1065 8.69 30.72 -29.66
C PRO A 1065 9.19 30.22 -31.02
N GLN A 1066 10.47 29.83 -31.11
CA GLN A 1066 11.07 29.35 -32.35
C GLN A 1066 10.43 28.03 -32.83
N TYR A 1067 10.04 27.15 -31.90
CA TYR A 1067 9.34 25.90 -32.25
C TYR A 1067 7.99 26.20 -32.92
N PHE A 1068 7.33 27.28 -32.47
CA PHE A 1068 6.04 27.78 -32.97
C PHE A 1068 6.17 28.89 -34.02
N SER A 1069 7.30 28.98 -34.74
CA SER A 1069 7.50 29.96 -35.83
C SER A 1069 7.32 31.42 -35.40
N GLY A 1070 7.69 31.75 -34.16
CA GLY A 1070 7.70 33.10 -33.60
C GLY A 1070 6.42 33.52 -32.86
N LYS A 1071 5.38 32.68 -32.81
CA LYS A 1071 4.16 32.95 -32.03
C LYS A 1071 3.98 31.89 -30.94
N SER A 1072 4.38 32.21 -29.71
CA SER A 1072 4.15 31.30 -28.58
C SER A 1072 2.65 31.12 -28.33
N PRO A 1073 2.19 29.89 -28.01
CA PRO A 1073 0.83 29.67 -27.51
C PRO A 1073 0.64 30.32 -26.13
N ASP A 1074 -0.61 30.54 -25.74
CA ASP A 1074 -0.93 31.05 -24.39
C ASP A 1074 -0.36 30.11 -23.32
N ILE A 1075 0.50 30.67 -22.46
CA ILE A 1075 1.27 29.93 -21.46
C ILE A 1075 0.38 29.76 -20.20
N ALA A 1076 -0.49 28.74 -20.21
CA ALA A 1076 -1.23 28.33 -19.02
C ALA A 1076 -0.50 27.18 -18.30
N LEU A 1077 -0.56 27.16 -16.97
CA LEU A 1077 -0.02 26.06 -16.16
C LEU A 1077 -0.82 24.77 -16.38
N GLY A 1078 -0.12 23.65 -16.54
CA GLY A 1078 -0.68 22.34 -16.85
C GLY A 1078 -0.46 21.94 -18.30
N GLY A 1079 -1.20 20.92 -18.74
CA GLY A 1079 -1.16 20.41 -20.12
C GLY A 1079 -2.23 21.06 -20.99
N ASN A 1080 -1.90 21.36 -22.24
CA ASN A 1080 -2.86 21.76 -23.27
C ASN A 1080 -2.41 21.19 -24.62
N TRP A 1081 -3.34 20.57 -25.36
CA TRP A 1081 -3.12 20.23 -26.76
C TRP A 1081 -3.16 21.53 -27.58
N VAL A 1082 -2.01 21.93 -28.13
CA VAL A 1082 -1.88 23.17 -28.94
C VAL A 1082 -2.20 22.92 -30.42
N ASP A 1083 -2.13 21.67 -30.84
CA ASP A 1083 -2.63 21.16 -32.12
C ASP A 1083 -2.87 19.65 -32.01
N GLU A 1084 -3.29 19.02 -33.11
CA GLU A 1084 -3.61 17.59 -33.18
C GLU A 1084 -2.44 16.67 -32.90
N ASN A 1085 -1.19 17.15 -32.86
CA ASN A 1085 0.00 16.33 -32.68
C ASN A 1085 0.90 16.82 -31.53
N THR A 1086 0.63 17.98 -30.94
CA THR A 1086 1.49 18.58 -29.92
C THR A 1086 0.72 18.80 -28.61
N LEU A 1087 1.10 18.05 -27.58
CA LEU A 1087 0.72 18.30 -26.19
C LEU A 1087 1.82 19.14 -25.54
N MET A 1088 1.49 20.34 -25.10
CA MET A 1088 2.39 21.19 -24.34
C MET A 1088 2.03 21.12 -22.85
N TYR A 1089 3.00 20.80 -22.01
CA TYR A 1089 2.81 20.70 -20.56
C TYR A 1089 3.78 21.64 -19.83
N ILE A 1090 3.23 22.68 -19.20
CA ILE A 1090 4.00 23.69 -18.46
C ILE A 1090 3.83 23.45 -16.96
N SER A 1091 4.94 23.20 -16.27
CA SER A 1091 4.95 23.02 -14.81
C SER A 1091 5.65 24.18 -14.11
N ASN A 1092 5.10 24.60 -12.98
CA ASN A 1092 5.79 25.48 -12.01
C ASN A 1092 6.45 24.70 -10.87
N ALA A 1093 6.35 23.36 -10.88
CA ALA A 1093 6.64 22.50 -9.75
C ALA A 1093 8.02 21.80 -9.84
N TRP A 1094 8.78 21.99 -10.92
CA TRP A 1094 10.06 21.28 -11.13
C TRP A 1094 11.29 22.00 -10.55
N GLY A 1095 11.10 23.19 -9.97
CA GLY A 1095 12.14 24.03 -9.37
C GLY A 1095 12.52 25.25 -10.22
N LEU A 1096 13.26 26.21 -9.67
CA LEU A 1096 13.65 27.43 -10.38
C LEU A 1096 14.74 27.21 -11.45
N GLY A 1097 14.71 28.02 -12.52
CA GLY A 1097 15.71 28.02 -13.59
C GLY A 1097 15.56 26.83 -14.56
N HIS A 1098 16.67 26.41 -15.19
CA HIS A 1098 16.73 25.27 -16.11
C HIS A 1098 16.68 23.92 -15.37
N ALA A 1099 15.69 23.71 -14.51
CA ALA A 1099 15.49 22.47 -13.76
C ALA A 1099 14.69 21.46 -14.58
N ALA A 1100 15.19 20.23 -14.67
CA ALA A 1100 14.54 19.12 -15.37
C ALA A 1100 13.31 18.59 -14.60
N PRO A 1101 12.35 17.94 -15.27
CA PRO A 1101 11.24 17.28 -14.59
C PRO A 1101 11.76 16.23 -13.57
N PRO A 1102 11.07 16.05 -12.43
CA PRO A 1102 11.42 15.03 -11.45
C PRO A 1102 11.53 13.64 -12.10
N ARG A 1103 12.55 12.87 -11.72
CA ARG A 1103 12.78 11.52 -12.27
C ARG A 1103 11.58 10.60 -12.10
N ALA A 1104 10.87 10.70 -10.98
CA ALA A 1104 9.65 9.94 -10.72
C ALA A 1104 8.52 10.32 -11.68
N PHE A 1105 8.30 11.61 -11.93
CA PHE A 1105 7.34 12.10 -12.92
C PHE A 1105 7.61 11.51 -14.30
N VAL A 1106 8.86 11.58 -14.76
CA VAL A 1106 9.28 11.07 -16.09
C VAL A 1106 8.97 9.59 -16.23
N PHE A 1107 9.36 8.77 -15.24
CA PHE A 1107 9.17 7.33 -15.34
C PHE A 1107 7.71 6.90 -15.16
N GLU A 1108 6.92 7.60 -14.33
CA GLU A 1108 5.48 7.33 -14.23
C GLU A 1108 4.75 7.73 -15.53
N ALA A 1109 5.15 8.81 -16.18
CA ALA A 1109 4.63 9.21 -17.49
C ALA A 1109 4.98 8.18 -18.58
N LEU A 1110 6.23 7.72 -18.64
CA LEU A 1110 6.65 6.66 -19.56
C LEU A 1110 5.90 5.34 -19.29
N LYS A 1111 5.72 4.95 -18.03
CA LYS A 1111 4.96 3.76 -17.65
C LYS A 1111 3.50 3.87 -18.12
N TYR A 1112 2.88 5.03 -17.98
CA TYR A 1112 1.54 5.27 -18.50
C TYR A 1112 1.50 5.15 -20.03
N LEU A 1113 2.43 5.79 -20.75
CA LEU A 1113 2.51 5.76 -22.22
C LEU A 1113 2.67 4.37 -22.80
N PHE A 1114 3.36 3.46 -22.10
CA PHE A 1114 3.52 2.07 -22.51
C PHE A 1114 2.45 1.12 -21.93
N SER A 1115 1.56 1.61 -21.07
CA SER A 1115 0.51 0.78 -20.47
C SER A 1115 -0.57 0.37 -21.49
N ALA A 1116 -1.20 -0.76 -21.23
CA ALA A 1116 -2.39 -1.20 -21.98
C ALA A 1116 -3.57 -0.22 -21.81
N SER A 1117 -3.64 0.44 -20.65
CA SER A 1117 -4.64 1.46 -20.30
C SER A 1117 -4.34 2.85 -20.88
N PHE A 1118 -3.27 3.00 -21.67
CA PHE A 1118 -2.93 4.30 -22.26
C PHE A 1118 -4.08 4.81 -23.14
N CYS A 1119 -4.63 5.94 -22.73
CA CYS A 1119 -5.63 6.71 -23.46
C CYS A 1119 -5.04 8.09 -23.79
N ARG A 1120 -5.11 8.48 -25.07
CA ARG A 1120 -4.51 9.74 -25.55
C ARG A 1120 -5.26 10.94 -24.97
N GLU A 1121 -6.57 10.84 -24.88
CA GLU A 1121 -7.50 11.85 -24.38
C GLU A 1121 -7.25 12.12 -22.88
N GLU A 1122 -6.83 11.10 -22.12
CA GLU A 1122 -6.55 11.20 -20.68
C GLU A 1122 -5.09 11.59 -20.37
N LEU A 1123 -4.22 11.72 -21.38
CA LEU A 1123 -2.79 11.95 -21.19
C LEU A 1123 -2.53 13.27 -20.43
N GLU A 1124 -3.24 14.34 -20.78
CA GLU A 1124 -3.12 15.65 -20.13
C GLU A 1124 -3.43 15.59 -18.63
N GLN A 1125 -4.60 15.04 -18.28
CA GLN A 1125 -5.05 14.89 -16.90
C GLN A 1125 -4.13 13.95 -16.11
N THR A 1126 -3.59 12.93 -16.76
CA THR A 1126 -2.64 12.01 -16.14
C THR A 1126 -1.33 12.71 -15.83
N LEU A 1127 -0.76 13.46 -16.78
CA LEU A 1127 0.44 14.27 -16.50
C LEU A 1127 0.20 15.27 -15.37
N ARG A 1128 -0.98 15.91 -15.31
CA ARG A 1128 -1.35 16.81 -14.20
C ARG A 1128 -1.33 16.11 -12.85
N ARG A 1129 -1.99 14.95 -12.73
CA ARG A 1129 -1.99 14.14 -11.50
C ARG A 1129 -0.57 13.71 -11.09
N LEU A 1130 0.25 13.32 -12.08
CA LEU A 1130 1.64 12.96 -11.83
C LEU A 1130 2.48 14.14 -11.36
N ASP A 1131 2.24 15.33 -11.89
CA ASP A 1131 2.96 16.56 -11.51
C ASP A 1131 2.60 16.98 -10.09
N ASP A 1132 1.31 16.99 -9.73
CA ASP A 1132 0.84 17.29 -8.37
C ASP A 1132 1.47 16.35 -7.34
N LYS A 1133 1.51 15.05 -7.67
CA LYS A 1133 2.12 14.01 -6.84
C LYS A 1133 3.64 14.20 -6.69
N ASN A 1134 4.33 14.60 -7.76
CA ASN A 1134 5.78 14.64 -7.84
C ASN A 1134 6.38 16.05 -7.74
N ALA A 1135 5.57 17.07 -7.41
CA ALA A 1135 6.02 18.45 -7.24
C ALA A 1135 7.26 18.56 -6.33
N SER A 1136 8.21 19.44 -6.68
CA SER A 1136 9.40 19.68 -5.88
C SER A 1136 9.02 20.32 -4.53
N LEU A 1137 9.50 19.71 -3.44
CA LEU A 1137 9.44 20.29 -2.09
C LEU A 1137 10.43 21.46 -1.91
N ILE A 1138 11.27 21.73 -2.91
CA ILE A 1138 12.27 22.81 -2.88
C ILE A 1138 11.92 23.82 -3.95
N ASN A 1139 11.72 25.07 -3.52
CA ASN A 1139 11.62 26.22 -4.39
C ASN A 1139 13.02 26.64 -4.87
N ARG A 1140 13.96 26.90 -3.94
CA ARG A 1140 15.32 27.36 -4.28
C ARG A 1140 16.36 26.82 -3.33
N VAL A 1141 17.57 26.59 -3.84
CA VAL A 1141 18.79 26.50 -3.02
C VAL A 1141 19.67 27.70 -3.36
N SER A 1142 19.95 28.52 -2.36
CA SER A 1142 20.86 29.66 -2.49
C SER A 1142 22.20 29.30 -1.88
N LEU A 1143 23.28 29.75 -2.53
CA LEU A 1143 24.63 29.69 -2.01
C LEU A 1143 25.21 31.11 -2.14
N ARG A 1144 25.74 31.65 -1.05
CA ARG A 1144 26.42 32.95 -1.02
C ARG A 1144 27.70 32.86 -0.21
N ARG A 1145 28.67 33.69 -0.58
CA ARG A 1145 29.91 33.86 0.18
C ARG A 1145 29.74 35.01 1.17
N ASP A 1146 30.16 34.79 2.41
CA ASP A 1146 30.15 35.75 3.51
C ASP A 1146 31.50 35.63 4.24
N GLY A 1147 32.49 36.41 3.79
CA GLY A 1147 33.89 36.24 4.20
C GLY A 1147 34.46 34.86 3.80
N GLU A 1148 35.06 34.16 4.78
CA GLU A 1148 35.58 32.78 4.63
C GLU A 1148 34.49 31.70 4.63
N GLN A 1149 33.23 32.09 4.75
CA GLN A 1149 32.10 31.18 4.91
C GLN A 1149 31.20 31.15 3.65
N LEU A 1150 30.68 29.97 3.35
CA LEU A 1150 29.69 29.73 2.30
C LEU A 1150 28.34 29.41 2.95
N VAL A 1151 27.44 30.38 2.93
CA VAL A 1151 26.10 30.25 3.51
C VAL A 1151 25.18 29.64 2.46
N CYS A 1152 24.63 28.47 2.77
CA CYS A 1152 23.64 27.79 1.95
C CYS A 1152 22.26 27.83 2.62
N ALA A 1153 21.22 28.17 1.88
CA ALA A 1153 19.84 28.15 2.39
C ALA A 1153 18.88 27.54 1.37
N ILE A 1154 17.98 26.70 1.87
CA ILE A 1154 16.85 26.11 1.14
C ILE A 1154 15.60 26.95 1.40
N THR A 1155 14.94 27.36 0.33
CA THR A 1155 13.56 27.83 0.36
C THR A 1155 12.68 26.64 -0.01
N ALA A 1156 11.91 26.13 0.95
CA ALA A 1156 11.01 25.00 0.73
C ALA A 1156 9.72 25.44 0.02
N ASN A 1157 9.05 24.51 -0.62
CA ASN A 1157 7.71 24.67 -1.18
C ASN A 1157 6.77 23.67 -0.48
N LEU A 1158 6.31 24.03 0.72
CA LEU A 1158 5.52 23.17 1.61
C LEU A 1158 4.14 23.78 1.87
N PRO A 1159 3.12 22.98 2.23
CA PRO A 1159 1.84 23.49 2.68
C PRO A 1159 1.99 24.48 3.85
N SER A 1160 1.21 25.57 3.83
CA SER A 1160 1.25 26.59 4.89
C SER A 1160 1.06 25.96 6.28
N GLY A 1161 1.95 26.28 7.22
CA GLY A 1161 1.92 25.76 8.59
C GLY A 1161 2.66 24.42 8.82
N SER A 1162 3.27 23.82 7.80
CA SER A 1162 3.94 22.51 7.89
C SER A 1162 5.48 22.55 7.90
N GLU A 1163 6.05 23.75 8.06
CA GLU A 1163 7.50 23.99 7.96
C GLU A 1163 8.31 23.26 9.05
N GLY A 1164 7.73 23.04 10.24
CA GLY A 1164 8.39 22.35 11.36
C GLY A 1164 8.56 20.83 11.16
N ASP A 1165 7.78 20.24 10.27
CA ASP A 1165 7.77 18.79 10.00
C ASP A 1165 8.76 18.41 8.90
N ALA A 1166 9.27 19.40 8.16
CA ALA A 1166 10.27 19.16 7.13
C ALA A 1166 11.67 18.96 7.73
N ARG A 1167 12.49 18.21 6.99
CA ARG A 1167 13.90 18.03 7.28
C ARG A 1167 14.75 18.41 6.08
N TYR A 1168 15.84 19.12 6.33
CA TYR A 1168 16.72 19.73 5.34
C TYR A 1168 18.12 19.14 5.39
N ALA A 1169 18.71 18.80 4.25
CA ALA A 1169 20.11 18.36 4.19
C ALA A 1169 20.86 19.15 3.10
N PHE A 1170 22.18 19.20 3.18
CA PHE A 1170 23.01 20.01 2.28
C PHE A 1170 24.27 19.27 1.85
N TYR A 1171 24.60 19.33 0.56
CA TYR A 1171 25.94 19.02 0.04
C TYR A 1171 26.66 20.32 -0.30
N LEU A 1172 27.98 20.35 -0.08
CA LEU A 1172 28.87 21.28 -0.75
C LEU A 1172 29.72 20.51 -1.74
N LEU A 1173 29.73 20.99 -2.97
CA LEU A 1173 30.57 20.53 -4.07
C LEU A 1173 31.68 21.56 -4.28
N GLN A 1174 32.91 21.10 -4.47
CA GLN A 1174 34.06 21.86 -4.93
C GLN A 1174 34.52 21.25 -6.25
N ASP A 1175 34.54 22.04 -7.32
CA ASP A 1175 34.89 21.61 -8.68
C ASP A 1175 34.11 20.36 -9.12
N GLY A 1176 32.82 20.31 -8.74
CA GLY A 1176 31.92 19.20 -9.05
C GLY A 1176 32.04 17.98 -8.12
N LYS A 1177 33.03 17.93 -7.23
CA LYS A 1177 33.23 16.85 -6.25
C LYS A 1177 32.65 17.21 -4.89
N ARG A 1178 31.93 16.30 -4.24
CA ARG A 1178 31.36 16.55 -2.91
C ARG A 1178 32.46 16.60 -1.85
N ILE A 1179 32.60 17.74 -1.20
CA ILE A 1179 33.58 17.97 -0.13
C ILE A 1179 32.95 18.03 1.27
N ALA A 1180 31.67 18.39 1.37
CA ALA A 1180 30.96 18.41 2.64
C ALA A 1180 29.51 17.92 2.52
N TYR A 1181 29.00 17.35 3.61
CA TYR A 1181 27.62 16.92 3.76
C TYR A 1181 27.11 17.30 5.14
N ILE A 1182 25.94 17.92 5.17
CA ILE A 1182 25.17 18.18 6.38
C ILE A 1182 23.91 17.32 6.28
N PRO A 1183 23.66 16.45 7.27
CA PRO A 1183 22.51 15.57 7.24
C PRO A 1183 21.18 16.29 7.44
N TYR A 1184 20.09 15.54 7.27
CA TYR A 1184 18.73 16.01 7.52
C TYR A 1184 18.59 16.58 8.94
N GLN A 1185 18.27 17.86 9.02
CA GLN A 1185 18.07 18.64 10.24
C GLN A 1185 16.83 19.54 10.10
N ALA A 1186 16.42 20.18 11.19
CA ALA A 1186 15.28 21.12 11.17
C ALA A 1186 15.61 22.43 10.43
N ASP A 1187 16.88 22.86 10.46
CA ASP A 1187 17.28 24.14 9.88
C ASP A 1187 17.43 24.09 8.36
N ALA A 1188 16.65 24.93 7.68
CA ALA A 1188 16.71 25.16 6.23
C ALA A 1188 17.90 26.04 5.80
N LYS A 1189 18.85 26.32 6.69
CA LYS A 1189 20.05 27.11 6.41
C LYS A 1189 21.27 26.49 7.10
N ILE A 1190 22.39 26.49 6.40
CA ILE A 1190 23.67 26.02 6.93
C ILE A 1190 24.83 26.87 6.41
N THR A 1191 25.97 26.74 7.05
CA THR A 1191 27.20 27.41 6.63
C THR A 1191 28.34 26.42 6.50
N PHE A 1192 29.09 26.51 5.41
CA PHE A 1192 30.31 25.76 5.16
C PHE A 1192 31.54 26.68 5.23
N LYS A 1193 32.73 26.13 5.47
CA LYS A 1193 33.99 26.89 5.31
C LYS A 1193 34.47 26.78 3.87
N ALA A 1194 34.94 27.89 3.29
CA ALA A 1194 35.65 27.88 2.01
C ALA A 1194 37.14 27.64 2.30
N GLU A 1195 37.65 26.44 1.99
CA GLU A 1195 39.06 26.08 2.27
C GLU A 1195 40.03 26.51 1.17
N ASN A 1196 39.52 26.82 -0.02
CA ASN A 1196 40.32 27.24 -1.18
C ASN A 1196 39.59 28.33 -1.96
N ASP A 1197 40.19 29.52 -2.06
CA ASP A 1197 39.58 30.68 -2.71
C ASP A 1197 39.45 30.54 -4.24
N VAL A 1198 40.26 29.67 -4.86
CA VAL A 1198 40.35 29.50 -6.32
C VAL A 1198 39.35 28.46 -6.86
N ALA A 1199 38.75 27.67 -5.99
CA ALA A 1199 37.88 26.56 -6.38
C ALA A 1199 36.43 26.99 -6.63
N ARG A 1200 35.72 26.27 -7.51
CA ARG A 1200 34.30 26.51 -7.81
C ARG A 1200 33.38 25.73 -6.87
N TYR A 1201 32.66 26.44 -6.02
CA TYR A 1201 31.72 25.89 -5.05
C TYR A 1201 30.28 25.88 -5.55
N GLN A 1202 29.58 24.77 -5.36
CA GLN A 1202 28.14 24.64 -5.59
C GLN A 1202 27.51 23.87 -4.45
N ALA A 1203 26.30 24.22 -4.03
CA ALA A 1203 25.60 23.46 -2.99
C ALA A 1203 24.47 22.60 -3.59
N VAL A 1204 24.08 21.54 -2.89
CA VAL A 1204 22.86 20.77 -3.22
C VAL A 1204 22.01 20.71 -1.97
N GLY A 1205 20.82 21.25 -2.02
CA GLY A 1205 19.86 21.19 -0.92
C GLY A 1205 18.91 20.02 -1.10
N PHE A 1206 18.49 19.40 0.01
CA PHE A 1206 17.54 18.31 0.06
C PHE A 1206 16.45 18.65 1.06
N VAL A 1207 15.20 18.36 0.73
CA VAL A 1207 14.04 18.48 1.64
C VAL A 1207 13.35 17.14 1.71
N ARG A 1208 13.00 16.72 2.92
CA ARG A 1208 12.13 15.59 3.20
C ARG A 1208 10.92 16.07 3.97
N PHE A 1209 9.74 15.69 3.52
CA PHE A 1209 8.47 16.00 4.16
C PHE A 1209 7.52 14.82 3.92
N ALA A 1210 6.99 14.23 4.99
CA ALA A 1210 6.30 12.94 4.95
C ALA A 1210 7.14 11.84 4.23
N ASP A 1211 6.55 11.13 3.26
CA ASP A 1211 7.19 10.12 2.42
C ASP A 1211 7.94 10.71 1.20
N ARG A 1212 7.81 12.02 0.96
CA ARG A 1212 8.38 12.71 -0.20
C ARG A 1212 9.77 13.25 0.08
N THR A 1213 10.61 13.24 -0.95
CA THR A 1213 11.97 13.82 -0.90
C THR A 1213 12.26 14.56 -2.21
N SER A 1214 12.84 15.75 -2.11
CA SER A 1214 13.31 16.53 -3.26
C SER A 1214 14.76 16.99 -3.06
N SER A 1215 15.47 17.22 -4.16
CA SER A 1215 16.83 17.76 -4.14
C SER A 1215 17.05 18.74 -5.29
N VAL A 1216 17.68 19.87 -5.02
CA VAL A 1216 17.94 20.92 -6.01
C VAL A 1216 19.36 21.46 -5.81
N LYS A 1217 20.10 21.71 -6.90
CA LYS A 1217 21.42 22.36 -6.84
C LYS A 1217 21.29 23.87 -6.66
N SER A 1218 22.30 24.51 -6.08
CA SER A 1218 22.32 25.97 -5.98
C SER A 1218 22.36 26.60 -7.36
N ASN A 1219 21.56 27.65 -7.50
CA ASN A 1219 21.44 28.43 -8.73
C ASN A 1219 22.73 29.18 -9.11
N LYS A 1220 23.62 29.43 -8.15
CA LYS A 1220 24.94 30.01 -8.37
C LYS A 1220 26.04 29.01 -8.03
N ILE A 1221 27.10 29.05 -8.83
CA ILE A 1221 28.41 28.46 -8.54
C ILE A 1221 29.32 29.64 -8.15
N ILE A 1222 30.04 29.53 -7.03
CA ILE A 1222 30.92 30.59 -6.50
C ILE A 1222 32.37 30.18 -6.75
N GLY A 1223 33.14 30.92 -7.55
CA GLY A 1223 34.58 30.70 -7.76
C GLY A 1223 35.39 31.98 -7.50
N SER A 1224 36.72 31.92 -7.65
CA SER A 1224 37.53 33.15 -7.77
C SER A 1224 37.27 33.79 -9.13
N THR A 1225 37.03 35.10 -9.11
CA THR A 1225 36.79 36.06 -10.22
C THR A 1225 35.37 36.11 -10.81
N GLU A 1226 34.72 37.23 -10.45
CA GLU A 1226 33.49 37.90 -10.96
C GLU A 1226 32.12 37.20 -10.84
#